data_AF-A0A971TWQ5-F1
#
_entry.id   AF-A0A971TWQ5-F1
#
_cell.length_a   1.000
_cell.length_b   1.000
_cell.length_c   1.000
_cell.angle_alpha   90.00
_cell.angle_beta   90.00
_cell.angle_gamma   90.00
#
_symmetry.space_group_name_H-M   'P 1'
#
loop_
_entity.id
_entity.type
_entity.pdbx_description
1 polymer ?
#
loop_
_entity_poly.entity_id
_entity_poly.type
_entity_poly.pdbx_seq_one_letter_code
_entity_poly.pdbx_strand_id
1 'polypeptide(L)'
;MRKTRTGLTLLLSLALAVGYASSAFSQGSPKPRPPVMRPDAKTLERWEREYENAPRAAIDELVRAGLVMATDQRLGAYLSLLDNIQYTPSERNQGMCGNCWVWAGTGLLELALQSGLSIKDRLSIQFLNSCKTGDCACGGGNLTMFASFYNGQGFAVPWSNPGAAYIDNDGICSGSCGSVSRYPTNYAFSSTLTVQTITTTSVSQDDAILNIKAILNQGKGVWLSYYLPNRAAWDSFYTFWNNQNEMALWNPDTYCGTEYDDSPDEGGGHAVIVVGYNDDDADPAKHYWIVLNSWGTSGGDRPNGLFRMKMRMNYGCSMPPYTTARRFQSLGVSFAGSCAYSLQSANASVSADASTGSVTVTTGGTCSWLAVSNNAWITITGGSSGTGNGTVTYSVAENTGAKQRTGTITIAGHSYAVTQAGVPPTISGRSPTPGAADVAVDTSVTATFSETMSAASITTSSFTLTQGGVPVAGAVSYNGGTLTATFTPLSNLAYGTTYTATLTSAVQDSEGVALASSSAWTFTTVGPAVSGGSGGGGGGGGCFIATAAFGSALEPRVVALRGFRDAYLLPSTSGRAFVGLYYALSPSLADLIAADESLRAGTRAMLTPLADASDALLGAKAETVGMLGWLGAAALLLCGIRRDDRPPPR
;
A
#
# COMPACT_ATOMS: atom_id res chain seq x y z
N MET A 1 39.08 30.96 -87.87
CA MET A 1 38.66 29.74 -87.13
C MET A 1 39.54 29.64 -85.87
N ARG A 2 39.32 30.27 -84.71
CA ARG A 2 38.14 30.75 -83.95
C ARG A 2 37.12 29.66 -83.57
N LYS A 3 37.60 28.61 -82.91
CA LYS A 3 36.87 27.76 -81.95
C LYS A 3 37.97 27.01 -81.18
N THR A 4 38.13 27.28 -79.87
CA THR A 4 38.87 26.52 -78.81
C THR A 4 39.64 27.37 -77.79
N ARG A 5 39.21 28.60 -77.46
CA ARG A 5 39.78 29.37 -76.32
C ARG A 5 38.78 29.99 -75.34
N THR A 6 37.49 29.66 -75.44
CA THR A 6 36.45 30.22 -74.56
C THR A 6 35.98 29.25 -73.46
N GLY A 7 36.44 28.00 -73.46
CA GLY A 7 36.04 26.99 -72.47
C GLY A 7 36.92 26.92 -71.21
N LEU A 8 38.17 27.39 -71.27
CA LEU A 8 39.10 27.26 -70.13
C LEU A 8 39.10 28.48 -69.20
N THR A 9 38.71 29.66 -69.68
CA THR A 9 38.64 30.89 -68.88
C THR A 9 37.35 31.03 -68.06
N LEU A 10 36.27 30.33 -68.45
CA LEU A 10 35.02 30.28 -67.67
C LEU A 10 35.10 29.29 -66.49
N LEU A 11 35.92 28.24 -66.60
CA LEU A 11 36.14 27.26 -65.52
C LEU A 11 37.13 27.76 -64.46
N LEU A 12 38.09 28.63 -64.81
CA LEU A 12 39.00 29.22 -63.81
C LEU A 12 38.42 30.43 -63.06
N SER A 13 37.48 31.17 -63.66
CA SER A 13 36.80 32.29 -63.00
C SER A 13 35.67 31.82 -62.06
N LEU A 14 35.06 30.66 -62.33
CA LEU A 14 34.11 30.03 -61.41
C LEU A 14 34.82 29.32 -60.24
N ALA A 15 36.05 28.82 -60.44
CA ALA A 15 36.83 28.20 -59.36
C ALA A 15 37.43 29.22 -58.37
N LEU A 16 37.79 30.44 -58.81
CA LEU A 16 38.24 31.49 -57.88
C LEU A 16 37.11 32.20 -57.13
N ALA A 17 35.89 32.24 -57.67
CA ALA A 17 34.72 32.76 -56.94
C ALA A 17 34.14 31.76 -55.92
N VAL A 18 34.36 30.45 -56.12
CA VAL A 18 33.97 29.41 -55.14
C VAL A 18 35.07 29.16 -54.11
N GLY A 19 36.34 29.41 -54.45
CA GLY A 19 37.48 29.26 -53.53
C GLY A 19 37.69 30.40 -52.52
N TYR A 20 37.16 31.61 -52.78
CA TYR A 20 37.29 32.76 -51.86
C TYR A 20 36.06 33.02 -50.97
N ALA A 21 34.98 32.26 -51.15
CA ALA A 21 33.82 32.27 -50.26
C ALA A 21 33.85 31.14 -49.21
N SER A 22 35.00 30.47 -49.04
CA SER A 22 35.15 29.32 -48.13
C SER A 22 36.03 29.60 -46.90
N SER A 23 36.49 30.85 -46.69
CA SER A 23 37.36 31.19 -45.55
C SER A 23 37.13 32.59 -44.96
N ALA A 24 36.03 33.25 -45.30
CA ALA A 24 35.57 34.45 -44.61
C ALA A 24 34.32 34.12 -43.77
N PHE A 25 34.56 33.84 -42.48
CA PHE A 25 33.60 33.98 -41.38
C PHE A 25 32.17 33.47 -41.65
N SER A 26 31.98 32.16 -41.60
CA SER A 26 30.88 31.64 -40.78
C SER A 26 31.38 31.56 -39.34
N GLN A 27 31.60 32.71 -38.70
CA GLN A 27 31.17 32.78 -37.30
C GLN A 27 29.67 32.60 -37.41
N GLY A 28 29.20 31.35 -37.31
CA GLY A 28 27.78 31.09 -37.20
C GLY A 28 27.28 32.02 -36.12
N SER A 29 26.28 32.83 -36.43
CA SER A 29 25.61 33.70 -35.47
C SER A 29 25.48 32.89 -34.18
N PRO A 30 25.99 33.38 -33.03
CA PRO A 30 25.95 32.61 -31.80
C PRO A 30 24.53 32.11 -31.63
N LYS A 31 24.33 30.78 -31.56
CA LYS A 31 23.01 30.22 -31.28
C LYS A 31 22.45 31.00 -30.08
N PRO A 32 21.22 31.53 -30.15
CA PRO A 32 20.63 32.28 -29.05
C PRO A 32 20.83 31.52 -27.74
N ARG A 33 21.43 32.17 -26.75
CA ARG A 33 21.78 31.55 -25.47
C ARG A 33 20.50 31.05 -24.79
N PRO A 34 20.48 29.82 -24.24
CA PRO A 34 19.41 29.42 -23.34
C PRO A 34 19.34 30.41 -22.16
N PRO A 35 18.17 30.96 -21.82
CA PRO A 35 18.03 31.94 -20.75
C PRO A 35 18.01 31.23 -19.39
N VAL A 36 19.20 30.85 -18.94
CA VAL A 36 19.43 30.09 -17.71
C VAL A 36 20.26 30.91 -16.72
N MET A 37 20.20 30.56 -15.45
CA MET A 37 21.03 31.14 -14.40
C MET A 37 22.46 30.64 -14.56
N ARG A 38 23.43 31.53 -14.43
CA ARG A 38 24.86 31.19 -14.54
C ARG A 38 25.61 31.67 -13.29
N PRO A 39 25.38 31.02 -12.14
CA PRO A 39 26.12 31.36 -10.93
C PRO A 39 27.58 31.00 -11.11
N ASP A 40 28.48 31.87 -10.65
CA ASP A 40 29.88 31.50 -10.42
C ASP A 40 29.98 30.44 -9.31
N ALA A 41 31.15 29.82 -9.18
CA ALA A 41 31.38 28.78 -8.18
C ALA A 41 30.98 29.21 -6.76
N LYS A 42 31.39 30.40 -6.33
CA LYS A 42 31.12 30.92 -4.98
C LYS A 42 29.63 31.12 -4.73
N THR A 43 28.91 31.59 -5.73
CA THR A 43 27.46 31.78 -5.69
C THR A 43 26.74 30.44 -5.62
N LEU A 44 27.17 29.46 -6.42
CA LEU A 44 26.57 28.14 -6.44
C LEU A 44 26.78 27.40 -5.10
N GLU A 45 27.97 27.47 -4.51
CA GLU A 45 28.25 26.94 -3.18
C GLU A 45 27.39 27.61 -2.10
N ARG A 46 27.22 28.93 -2.16
CA ARG A 46 26.35 29.66 -1.22
C ARG A 46 24.92 29.17 -1.34
N TRP A 47 24.40 29.03 -2.55
CA TRP A 47 23.06 28.53 -2.78
C TRP A 47 22.88 27.08 -2.35
N GLU A 48 23.91 26.24 -2.47
CA GLU A 48 23.91 24.88 -1.94
C GLU A 48 23.82 24.87 -0.42
N ARG A 49 24.63 25.68 0.27
CA ARG A 49 24.54 25.83 1.73
C ARG A 49 23.18 26.35 2.19
N GLU A 50 22.61 27.32 1.49
CA GLU A 50 21.26 27.84 1.80
C GLU A 50 20.18 26.78 1.60
N TYR A 51 20.32 25.93 0.59
CA TYR A 51 19.44 24.77 0.39
C TYR A 51 19.59 23.78 1.55
N GLU A 52 20.79 23.30 1.85
CA GLU A 52 21.00 22.28 2.89
C GLU A 52 20.62 22.77 4.30
N ASN A 53 20.75 24.07 4.57
CA ASN A 53 20.40 24.66 5.86
C ASN A 53 18.91 25.05 6.00
N ALA A 54 18.13 25.04 4.90
CA ALA A 54 16.72 25.37 4.99
C ALA A 54 15.94 24.27 5.74
N PRO A 55 14.96 24.65 6.59
CA PRO A 55 14.14 23.70 7.34
C PRO A 55 13.43 22.72 6.40
N ARG A 56 13.15 21.51 6.88
CA ARG A 56 12.40 20.52 6.09
C ARG A 56 10.94 20.94 5.95
N ALA A 57 10.39 20.75 4.75
CA ALA A 57 8.97 21.00 4.49
C ALA A 57 8.12 20.03 5.32
N ALA A 58 7.06 20.56 5.93
CA ALA A 58 6.12 19.73 6.68
C ALA A 58 5.38 18.80 5.70
N ILE A 59 5.49 17.50 5.94
CA ILE A 59 4.76 16.48 5.22
C ILE A 59 3.64 16.01 6.15
N ASP A 60 2.40 16.13 5.68
CA ASP A 60 1.26 15.55 6.38
C ASP A 60 1.34 14.02 6.24
N GLU A 61 1.66 13.33 7.33
CA GLU A 61 1.84 11.88 7.35
C GLU A 61 0.55 11.12 7.00
N LEU A 62 -0.63 11.71 7.20
CA LEU A 62 -1.90 11.09 6.78
C LEU A 62 -2.10 11.22 5.28
N VAL A 63 -1.71 12.36 4.68
CA VAL A 63 -1.66 12.49 3.21
C VAL A 63 -0.67 11.50 2.63
N ARG A 64 0.52 11.37 3.25
CA ARG A 64 1.55 10.43 2.80
C ARG A 64 1.09 8.98 2.91
N ALA A 65 0.49 8.59 4.03
CA ALA A 65 -0.09 7.25 4.21
C ALA A 65 -1.23 7.00 3.22
N GLY A 66 -2.10 7.99 2.99
CA GLY A 66 -3.16 7.94 2.00
C GLY A 66 -2.64 7.65 0.59
N LEU A 67 -1.53 8.28 0.19
CA LEU A 67 -0.87 8.04 -1.11
C LEU A 67 -0.32 6.61 -1.25
N VAL A 68 0.20 6.02 -0.17
CA VAL A 68 0.70 4.63 -0.16
C VAL A 68 -0.46 3.64 -0.29
N MET A 69 -1.56 3.86 0.44
CA MET A 69 -2.75 3.02 0.34
C MET A 69 -3.42 3.14 -1.03
N ALA A 70 -3.39 4.34 -1.61
CA ALA A 70 -3.83 4.65 -2.96
C ALA A 70 -3.07 3.88 -4.04
N THR A 71 -1.75 3.73 -3.90
CA THR A 71 -0.93 2.99 -4.87
C THR A 71 -1.30 1.51 -4.97
N ASP A 72 -1.76 0.89 -3.89
CA ASP A 72 -2.26 -0.50 -3.90
C ASP A 72 -3.60 -0.65 -4.65
N GLN A 73 -4.35 0.45 -4.87
CA GLN A 73 -5.62 0.47 -5.60
C GLN A 73 -5.61 1.29 -6.90
N ARG A 74 -4.47 1.89 -7.28
CA ARG A 74 -4.33 2.89 -8.36
C ARG A 74 -5.25 4.13 -8.28
N LEU A 75 -5.83 4.43 -7.12
CA LEU A 75 -6.65 5.63 -6.90
C LEU A 75 -5.73 6.79 -6.50
N GLY A 76 -5.51 7.81 -7.34
CA GLY A 76 -4.61 8.95 -7.00
C GLY A 76 -3.32 9.04 -7.81
N ALA A 77 -3.26 8.35 -8.96
CA ALA A 77 -2.11 8.32 -9.87
C ALA A 77 -1.95 9.59 -10.73
N TYR A 78 -2.82 10.59 -10.59
CA TYR A 78 -2.75 11.85 -11.33
C TYR A 78 -3.13 13.02 -10.44
N LEU A 79 -2.36 14.11 -10.53
CA LEU A 79 -2.68 15.40 -9.93
C LEU A 79 -2.17 16.51 -10.84
N SER A 80 -2.97 17.57 -11.00
CA SER A 80 -2.55 18.82 -11.63
C SER A 80 -3.11 20.02 -10.85
N LEU A 81 -2.21 20.90 -10.42
CA LEU A 81 -2.52 22.19 -9.80
C LEU A 81 -2.61 23.32 -10.84
N LEU A 82 -2.52 23.00 -12.14
CA LEU A 82 -2.49 24.01 -13.19
C LEU A 82 -3.76 24.88 -13.20
N ASP A 83 -4.92 24.26 -12.95
CA ASP A 83 -6.20 24.96 -12.83
C ASP A 83 -6.28 25.89 -11.62
N ASN A 84 -5.30 25.86 -10.72
CA ASN A 84 -5.20 26.78 -9.58
C ASN A 84 -4.29 27.99 -9.86
N ILE A 85 -3.63 28.04 -11.02
CA ILE A 85 -2.78 29.16 -11.44
C ILE A 85 -3.47 29.93 -12.57
N GLN A 86 -3.54 31.25 -12.48
CA GLN A 86 -3.95 32.09 -13.60
C GLN A 86 -2.73 32.57 -14.38
N TYR A 87 -2.58 32.10 -15.62
CA TYR A 87 -1.47 32.50 -16.48
C TYR A 87 -1.86 32.43 -17.95
N THR A 88 -1.15 33.20 -18.77
CA THR A 88 -1.18 33.07 -20.23
C THR A 88 0.10 32.35 -20.66
N PRO A 89 0.04 31.12 -21.20
CA PRO A 89 1.23 30.33 -21.52
C PRO A 89 2.26 31.07 -22.37
N SER A 90 1.82 31.77 -23.43
CA SER A 90 2.72 32.50 -24.34
C SER A 90 3.42 33.68 -23.68
N GLU A 91 2.81 34.30 -22.68
CA GLU A 91 3.34 35.45 -21.93
C GLU A 91 4.16 35.01 -20.71
N ARG A 92 4.13 33.74 -20.33
CA ARG A 92 5.02 33.15 -19.31
C ARG A 92 6.39 32.88 -19.92
N ASN A 93 7.03 33.95 -20.40
CA ASN A 93 8.26 33.91 -21.17
C ASN A 93 9.28 34.91 -20.60
N GLN A 94 10.34 34.39 -19.99
CA GLN A 94 11.44 35.17 -19.42
C GLN A 94 12.33 35.84 -20.49
N GLY A 95 12.19 35.47 -21.76
CA GLY A 95 13.05 35.97 -22.83
C GLY A 95 14.53 35.63 -22.56
N MET A 96 15.42 36.61 -22.65
CA MET A 96 16.86 36.46 -22.41
C MET A 96 17.27 36.68 -20.94
N CYS A 97 16.34 37.07 -20.08
CA CYS A 97 16.61 37.34 -18.67
C CYS A 97 16.74 36.05 -17.87
N GLY A 98 17.82 35.86 -17.11
CA GLY A 98 18.00 34.71 -16.21
C GLY A 98 17.15 34.74 -14.93
N ASN A 99 15.90 35.21 -14.99
CA ASN A 99 15.01 35.35 -13.82
C ASN A 99 14.02 34.19 -13.63
N CYS A 100 14.29 33.00 -14.19
CA CYS A 100 13.46 31.80 -14.02
C CYS A 100 13.10 31.50 -12.55
N TRP A 101 14.00 31.82 -11.62
CA TRP A 101 13.79 31.69 -10.17
C TRP A 101 12.63 32.55 -9.65
N VAL A 102 12.42 33.73 -10.25
CA VAL A 102 11.29 34.63 -9.97
C VAL A 102 9.99 34.05 -10.53
N TRP A 103 10.00 33.54 -11.75
CA TRP A 103 8.83 32.91 -12.37
C TRP A 103 8.35 31.68 -11.60
N ALA A 104 9.29 30.81 -11.23
CA ALA A 104 9.00 29.62 -10.44
C ALA A 104 8.51 29.99 -9.02
N GLY A 105 9.17 30.94 -8.34
CA GLY A 105 8.75 31.41 -7.02
C GLY A 105 7.38 32.09 -7.04
N THR A 106 7.09 32.88 -8.08
CA THR A 106 5.80 33.55 -8.24
C THR A 106 4.67 32.56 -8.45
N GLY A 107 4.91 31.45 -9.16
CA GLY A 107 3.94 30.35 -9.25
C GLY A 107 3.57 29.73 -7.89
N LEU A 108 4.52 29.70 -6.93
CA LEU A 108 4.22 29.27 -5.56
C LEU A 108 3.32 30.27 -4.83
N LEU A 109 3.57 31.57 -5.01
CA LEU A 109 2.72 32.62 -4.45
C LEU A 109 1.31 32.59 -5.03
N GLU A 110 1.17 32.36 -6.34
CA GLU A 110 -0.12 32.22 -7.02
C GLU A 110 -0.92 31.03 -6.47
N LEU A 111 -0.28 29.86 -6.28
CA LEU A 111 -0.91 28.71 -5.65
C LEU A 111 -1.26 28.95 -4.17
N ALA A 112 -0.43 29.69 -3.44
CA ALA A 112 -0.73 30.06 -2.06
C ALA A 112 -1.88 31.08 -1.96
N LEU A 113 -1.97 32.00 -2.92
CA LEU A 113 -3.07 32.95 -3.00
C LEU A 113 -4.38 32.23 -3.28
N GLN A 114 -4.37 31.28 -4.22
CA GLN A 114 -5.53 30.47 -4.51
C GLN A 114 -5.92 29.56 -3.35
N SER A 115 -4.98 28.89 -2.69
CA SER A 115 -5.28 27.98 -1.57
C SER A 115 -5.70 28.72 -0.29
N GLY A 116 -5.12 29.89 0.00
CA GLY A 116 -5.42 30.65 1.22
C GLY A 116 -6.62 31.60 1.12
N LEU A 117 -6.90 32.12 -0.08
CA LEU A 117 -7.91 33.17 -0.30
C LEU A 117 -8.92 32.82 -1.40
N SER A 118 -8.80 31.69 -2.09
CA SER A 118 -9.60 31.37 -3.29
C SER A 118 -9.52 32.45 -4.38
N ILE A 119 -8.40 33.16 -4.42
CA ILE A 119 -8.10 34.17 -5.44
C ILE A 119 -7.12 33.57 -6.45
N LYS A 120 -7.59 33.39 -7.68
CA LYS A 120 -6.73 33.16 -8.85
C LYS A 120 -6.42 34.52 -9.44
N ASP A 121 -5.21 35.02 -9.19
CA ASP A 121 -4.69 36.22 -9.84
C ASP A 121 -3.27 35.95 -10.31
N ARG A 122 -2.87 36.62 -11.38
CA ARG A 122 -1.52 36.53 -11.92
C ARG A 122 -0.65 37.54 -11.20
N LEU A 123 0.49 37.14 -10.68
CA LEU A 123 1.37 38.03 -9.90
C LEU A 123 2.53 38.59 -10.75
N SER A 124 2.99 39.78 -10.38
CA SER A 124 3.97 40.55 -11.14
C SER A 124 5.39 40.05 -10.92
N ILE A 125 5.97 39.51 -12.00
CA ILE A 125 7.42 39.25 -12.09
C ILE A 125 8.20 40.56 -12.11
N GLN A 126 7.65 41.56 -12.80
CA GLN A 126 8.27 42.88 -12.96
C GLN A 126 8.49 43.59 -11.62
N PHE A 127 7.58 43.37 -10.65
CA PHE A 127 7.72 43.93 -9.32
C PHE A 127 9.04 43.51 -8.66
N LEU A 128 9.36 42.21 -8.66
CA LEU A 128 10.65 41.76 -8.12
C LEU A 128 11.82 42.27 -8.97
N ASN A 129 11.73 42.13 -10.30
CA ASN A 129 12.79 42.56 -11.21
C ASN A 129 13.19 44.03 -11.02
N SER A 130 12.20 44.92 -10.87
CA SER A 130 12.42 46.37 -10.75
C SER A 130 12.63 46.87 -9.33
N CYS A 131 12.11 46.18 -8.30
CA CYS A 131 12.18 46.63 -6.90
C CYS A 131 13.22 45.91 -6.06
N LYS A 132 13.83 44.83 -6.56
CA LYS A 132 14.96 44.20 -5.89
C LYS A 132 16.11 45.20 -5.76
N THR A 133 16.70 45.30 -4.57
CA THR A 133 17.92 46.07 -4.34
C THR A 133 19.16 45.26 -4.77
N GLY A 134 20.20 45.95 -5.26
CA GLY A 134 21.43 45.34 -5.76
C GLY A 134 21.32 44.89 -7.23
N ASP A 135 21.98 43.78 -7.57
CA ASP A 135 22.10 43.34 -8.97
C ASP A 135 20.77 42.95 -9.62
N CYS A 136 20.68 43.16 -10.92
CA CYS A 136 19.56 42.80 -11.79
C CYS A 136 19.14 41.34 -11.59
N ALA A 137 17.83 41.09 -11.47
CA ALA A 137 17.28 39.75 -11.28
C ALA A 137 17.58 38.77 -12.43
N CYS A 138 17.95 39.30 -13.61
CA CYS A 138 18.40 38.51 -14.77
C CYS A 138 19.77 37.84 -14.57
N GLY A 139 20.54 38.21 -13.53
CA GLY A 139 21.79 37.53 -13.18
C GLY A 139 21.61 36.15 -12.53
N GLY A 140 20.37 35.75 -12.25
CA GLY A 140 20.04 34.52 -11.54
C GLY A 140 19.82 34.73 -10.05
N GLY A 141 19.22 33.71 -9.42
CA GLY A 141 18.86 33.75 -8.01
C GLY A 141 18.35 32.39 -7.54
N ASN A 142 17.95 32.32 -6.28
CA ASN A 142 17.36 31.12 -5.70
C ASN A 142 16.11 31.47 -4.87
N LEU A 143 15.45 30.46 -4.32
CA LEU A 143 14.22 30.67 -3.56
C LEU A 143 14.44 31.46 -2.25
N THR A 144 15.64 31.39 -1.65
CA THR A 144 16.01 32.18 -0.46
C THR A 144 16.04 33.68 -0.77
N MET A 145 16.65 34.07 -1.89
CA MET A 145 16.65 35.45 -2.37
C MET A 145 15.22 35.93 -2.70
N PHE A 146 14.38 35.05 -3.24
CA PHE A 146 12.98 35.35 -3.55
C PHE A 146 12.18 35.64 -2.28
N ALA A 147 12.26 34.74 -1.29
CA ALA A 147 11.59 34.92 -0.01
C ALA A 147 12.10 36.18 0.71
N SER A 148 13.41 36.44 0.67
CA SER A 148 14.00 37.64 1.28
C SER A 148 13.47 38.94 0.68
N PHE A 149 13.32 39.00 -0.65
CA PHE A 149 12.72 40.17 -1.32
C PHE A 149 11.29 40.41 -0.84
N TYR A 150 10.43 39.39 -0.89
CA TYR A 150 9.02 39.52 -0.53
C TYR A 150 8.81 39.73 0.97
N ASN A 151 9.69 39.21 1.83
CA ASN A 151 9.72 39.54 3.26
C ASN A 151 10.05 41.03 3.50
N GLY A 152 10.94 41.60 2.69
CA GLY A 152 11.24 43.03 2.73
C GLY A 152 10.10 43.92 2.22
N GLN A 153 9.30 43.44 1.26
CA GLN A 153 8.15 44.19 0.72
C GLN A 153 6.88 44.03 1.58
N GLY A 154 6.61 42.83 2.09
CA GLY A 154 5.42 42.51 2.88
C GLY A 154 4.15 42.25 2.06
N PHE A 155 4.20 42.32 0.73
CA PHE A 155 3.05 42.04 -0.16
C PHE A 155 3.49 41.58 -1.55
N ALA A 156 2.57 40.94 -2.28
CA ALA A 156 2.67 40.67 -3.72
C ALA A 156 1.81 41.66 -4.53
N VAL A 157 2.21 41.92 -5.78
CA VAL A 157 1.54 42.85 -6.69
C VAL A 157 0.92 42.09 -7.86
N PRO A 158 -0.37 42.30 -8.19
CA PRO A 158 -0.98 41.76 -9.39
C PRO A 158 -0.30 42.22 -10.67
N TRP A 159 -0.25 41.33 -11.66
CA TRP A 159 0.22 41.63 -13.02
C TRP A 159 -0.61 42.70 -13.71
N SER A 160 -1.91 42.77 -13.39
CA SER A 160 -2.87 43.73 -13.94
C SER A 160 -2.65 45.18 -13.46
N ASN A 161 -1.84 45.39 -12.42
CA ASN A 161 -1.54 46.73 -11.95
C ASN A 161 -0.72 47.52 -13.01
N PRO A 162 -0.90 48.85 -13.09
CA PRO A 162 -0.12 49.70 -13.99
C PRO A 162 1.39 49.50 -13.80
N GLY A 163 2.11 49.23 -14.91
CA GLY A 163 3.55 49.00 -14.92
C GLY A 163 4.03 47.68 -14.31
N ALA A 164 3.11 46.79 -13.92
CA ALA A 164 3.44 45.50 -13.31
C ALA A 164 3.58 44.35 -14.33
N ALA A 165 3.24 44.58 -15.60
CA ALA A 165 3.51 43.64 -16.69
C ALA A 165 5.03 43.47 -16.91
N TYR A 166 5.44 42.26 -17.26
CA TYR A 166 6.85 41.96 -17.50
C TYR A 166 7.37 42.63 -18.78
N ILE A 167 8.48 43.37 -18.68
CA ILE A 167 9.10 44.10 -19.78
C ILE A 167 10.60 43.76 -19.97
N ASP A 168 11.24 43.10 -19.01
CA ASP A 168 12.69 42.84 -19.07
C ASP A 168 13.04 41.56 -19.84
N ASN A 169 12.27 41.20 -20.87
CA ASN A 169 12.51 39.99 -21.65
C ASN A 169 13.79 40.08 -22.53
N ASP A 170 14.38 41.27 -22.64
CA ASP A 170 15.68 41.51 -23.27
C ASP A 170 16.87 41.23 -22.33
N GLY A 171 16.63 41.02 -21.04
CA GLY A 171 17.65 40.75 -20.03
C GLY A 171 18.31 42.00 -19.42
N ILE A 172 17.83 43.21 -19.73
CA ILE A 172 18.52 44.46 -19.37
C ILE A 172 18.06 45.05 -18.02
N CYS A 173 16.98 44.53 -17.42
CA CYS A 173 16.37 45.08 -16.19
C CYS A 173 16.13 46.60 -16.27
N SER A 174 15.48 47.05 -17.34
CA SER A 174 15.33 48.48 -17.64
C SER A 174 14.23 49.15 -16.81
N GLY A 175 13.34 48.37 -16.19
CA GLY A 175 12.25 48.89 -15.37
C GLY A 175 12.69 49.46 -14.01
N SER A 176 12.03 50.54 -13.57
CA SER A 176 12.27 51.16 -12.26
C SER A 176 11.26 50.69 -11.21
N CYS A 177 11.64 50.58 -9.93
CA CYS A 177 10.69 50.20 -8.89
C CYS A 177 9.47 51.15 -8.81
N GLY A 178 9.71 52.45 -9.00
CA GLY A 178 8.66 53.47 -8.94
C GLY A 178 7.61 53.37 -10.05
N SER A 179 7.94 52.70 -11.17
CA SER A 179 6.98 52.50 -12.27
C SER A 179 6.01 51.34 -12.04
N VAL A 180 6.27 50.46 -11.05
CA VAL A 180 5.38 49.34 -10.74
C VAL A 180 4.35 49.77 -9.69
N SER A 181 3.09 49.96 -10.10
CA SER A 181 2.03 50.38 -9.20
C SER A 181 1.66 49.27 -8.19
N ARG A 182 1.51 49.66 -6.92
CA ARG A 182 0.99 48.82 -5.84
C ARG A 182 -0.55 48.85 -5.73
N TYR A 183 -1.19 49.57 -6.65
CA TYR A 183 -2.62 49.87 -6.68
C TYR A 183 -3.22 49.54 -8.06
N PRO A 184 -4.52 49.22 -8.13
CA PRO A 184 -5.53 49.31 -7.07
C PRO A 184 -5.41 48.23 -5.98
N THR A 185 -4.72 47.13 -6.27
CA THR A 185 -4.67 45.95 -5.38
C THR A 185 -3.24 45.55 -5.08
N ASN A 186 -3.00 45.09 -3.86
CA ASN A 186 -1.84 44.28 -3.48
C ASN A 186 -2.29 43.21 -2.48
N TYR A 187 -1.54 42.13 -2.38
CA TYR A 187 -1.83 41.02 -1.48
C TYR A 187 -0.78 41.00 -0.37
N ALA A 188 -1.12 41.59 0.77
CA ALA A 188 -0.24 41.60 1.93
C ALA A 188 -0.01 40.18 2.47
N PHE A 189 1.18 39.91 3.01
CA PHE A 189 1.47 38.66 3.72
C PHE A 189 1.11 38.80 5.20
N SER A 190 0.58 37.74 5.81
CA SER A 190 0.28 37.67 7.24
C SER A 190 1.44 37.11 8.07
N SER A 191 2.43 36.50 7.41
CA SER A 191 3.62 35.93 8.04
C SER A 191 4.83 36.05 7.12
N THR A 192 6.02 35.91 7.71
CA THR A 192 7.28 35.78 6.97
C THR A 192 7.24 34.55 6.05
N LEU A 193 7.65 34.73 4.80
CA LEU A 193 7.87 33.64 3.86
C LEU A 193 9.04 32.79 4.32
N THR A 194 8.82 31.48 4.38
CA THR A 194 9.81 30.50 4.82
C THR A 194 10.15 29.55 3.68
N VAL A 195 11.44 29.46 3.35
CA VAL A 195 11.94 28.49 2.37
C VAL A 195 12.12 27.16 3.07
N GLN A 196 11.60 26.09 2.47
CA GLN A 196 11.65 24.75 3.04
C GLN A 196 12.21 23.77 2.00
N THR A 197 13.04 22.81 2.43
CA THR A 197 13.54 21.74 1.56
C THR A 197 12.68 20.49 1.66
N ILE A 198 12.48 19.83 0.53
CA ILE A 198 11.81 18.53 0.47
C ILE A 198 12.90 17.46 0.53
N THR A 199 12.76 16.50 1.45
CA THR A 199 13.74 15.41 1.58
C THR A 199 13.64 14.49 0.36
N THR A 200 14.60 14.60 -0.56
CA THR A 200 14.70 13.75 -1.77
C THR A 200 16.01 12.99 -1.86
N THR A 201 17.01 13.34 -1.05
CA THR A 201 18.30 12.67 -0.95
C THR A 201 18.43 11.98 0.40
N SER A 202 19.34 11.01 0.50
CA SER A 202 19.53 10.17 1.70
C SER A 202 18.28 9.39 2.14
N VAL A 203 17.35 9.18 1.20
CA VAL A 203 16.13 8.37 1.31
C VAL A 203 16.00 7.50 0.07
N SER A 204 15.08 6.53 0.09
CA SER A 204 14.81 5.73 -1.11
C SER A 204 14.22 6.58 -2.24
N GLN A 205 14.32 6.10 -3.48
CA GLN A 205 13.71 6.79 -4.62
C GLN A 205 12.18 6.91 -4.46
N ASP A 206 11.53 5.89 -3.88
CA ASP A 206 10.09 5.89 -3.65
C ASP A 206 9.70 6.91 -2.57
N ASP A 207 10.48 6.99 -1.48
CA ASP A 207 10.27 8.01 -0.44
C ASP A 207 10.47 9.43 -0.99
N ALA A 208 11.47 9.64 -1.84
CA ALA A 208 11.68 10.94 -2.50
C ALA A 208 10.46 11.34 -3.35
N ILE A 209 9.90 10.39 -4.11
CA ILE A 209 8.69 10.61 -4.91
C ILE A 209 7.50 10.91 -3.99
N LEU A 210 7.27 10.10 -2.95
CA LEU A 210 6.18 10.28 -2.00
C LEU A 210 6.26 11.63 -1.28
N ASN A 211 7.45 12.07 -0.89
CA ASN A 211 7.65 13.35 -0.22
C ASN A 211 7.27 14.53 -1.14
N ILE A 212 7.63 14.47 -2.43
CA ILE A 212 7.22 15.49 -3.41
C ILE A 212 5.70 15.44 -3.64
N LYS A 213 5.13 14.24 -3.83
CA LYS A 213 3.67 14.08 -4.00
C LYS A 213 2.90 14.60 -2.81
N ALA A 214 3.38 14.39 -1.59
CA ALA A 214 2.71 14.86 -0.38
C ALA A 214 2.65 16.39 -0.31
N ILE A 215 3.65 17.11 -0.81
CA ILE A 215 3.60 18.58 -0.92
C ILE A 215 2.57 19.01 -1.98
N LEU A 216 2.58 18.37 -3.16
CA LEU A 216 1.62 18.67 -4.23
C LEU A 216 0.17 18.41 -3.80
N ASN A 217 -0.09 17.31 -3.10
CA ASN A 217 -1.42 16.97 -2.59
C ASN A 217 -1.91 17.90 -1.46
N GLN A 218 -1.01 18.66 -0.83
CA GLN A 218 -1.38 19.76 0.06
C GLN A 218 -1.73 21.05 -0.71
N GLY A 219 -1.88 20.98 -2.04
CA GLY A 219 -2.18 22.14 -2.89
C GLY A 219 -1.01 23.09 -3.12
N LYS A 220 0.22 22.68 -2.75
CA LYS A 220 1.44 23.51 -2.85
C LYS A 220 2.26 23.08 -4.06
N GLY A 221 2.73 24.05 -4.84
CA GLY A 221 3.70 23.77 -5.90
C GLY A 221 5.07 23.42 -5.33
N VAL A 222 5.88 22.70 -6.11
CA VAL A 222 7.28 22.41 -5.75
C VAL A 222 8.21 23.22 -6.63
N TRP A 223 9.03 24.05 -6.00
CA TRP A 223 10.09 24.79 -6.66
C TRP A 223 11.26 23.85 -6.92
N LEU A 224 11.59 23.67 -8.19
CA LEU A 224 12.69 22.83 -8.62
C LEU A 224 13.75 23.71 -9.29
N SER A 225 14.94 23.78 -8.72
CA SER A 225 16.12 24.17 -9.49
C SER A 225 16.92 22.94 -9.86
N TYR A 226 17.24 22.81 -11.16
CA TYR A 226 18.14 21.79 -11.65
C TYR A 226 19.28 22.43 -12.44
N TYR A 227 20.45 21.81 -12.38
CA TYR A 227 21.66 22.28 -13.03
C TYR A 227 22.05 21.31 -14.15
N LEU A 228 22.71 21.84 -15.18
CA LEU A 228 23.34 21.07 -16.24
C LEU A 228 24.80 21.53 -16.37
N PRO A 229 25.74 20.58 -16.61
CA PRO A 229 27.17 20.79 -16.32
C PRO A 229 27.88 21.71 -17.31
N ASN A 230 27.41 21.80 -18.56
CA ASN A 230 28.12 22.51 -19.63
C ASN A 230 27.19 22.88 -20.78
N ARG A 231 27.74 23.55 -21.80
CA ARG A 231 26.96 24.01 -22.95
C ARG A 231 26.29 22.88 -23.72
N ALA A 232 26.94 21.74 -23.88
CA ALA A 232 26.40 20.60 -24.62
C ALA A 232 25.13 20.04 -23.95
N ALA A 233 25.12 19.97 -22.62
CA ALA A 233 23.94 19.54 -21.86
C ALA A 233 22.79 20.54 -22.00
N TRP A 234 23.06 21.85 -21.96
CA TRP A 234 22.06 22.87 -22.19
C TRP A 234 21.52 22.90 -23.63
N ASP A 235 22.38 22.73 -24.63
CA ASP A 235 21.98 22.61 -26.04
C ASP A 235 21.06 21.40 -26.25
N SER A 236 21.28 20.30 -25.53
CA SER A 236 20.39 19.12 -25.54
C SER A 236 19.01 19.42 -24.95
N PHE A 237 18.95 20.07 -23.78
CA PHE A 237 17.66 20.48 -23.22
C PHE A 237 16.94 21.51 -24.11
N TYR A 238 17.68 22.45 -24.69
CA TYR A 238 17.13 23.45 -25.60
C TYR A 238 16.57 22.79 -26.86
N THR A 239 17.24 21.75 -27.38
CA THR A 239 16.75 20.93 -28.50
C THR A 239 15.49 20.16 -28.10
N PHE A 240 15.46 19.55 -26.91
CA PHE A 240 14.26 18.90 -26.36
C PHE A 240 13.09 19.89 -26.28
N TRP A 241 13.32 21.08 -25.71
CA TRP A 241 12.28 22.09 -25.57
C TRP A 241 11.71 22.52 -26.94
N ASN A 242 12.59 22.79 -27.91
CA ASN A 242 12.19 23.35 -29.20
C ASN A 242 11.71 22.35 -30.24
N ASN A 243 12.10 21.09 -30.13
CA ASN A 243 11.84 20.10 -31.18
C ASN A 243 10.91 18.95 -30.72
N GLN A 244 10.51 18.94 -29.44
CA GLN A 244 9.62 17.92 -28.89
C GLN A 244 8.39 18.57 -28.25
N ASN A 245 7.24 17.89 -28.34
CA ASN A 245 5.98 18.37 -27.80
C ASN A 245 5.87 18.25 -26.28
N GLU A 246 4.79 18.80 -25.75
CA GLU A 246 4.46 18.75 -24.33
C GLU A 246 4.39 17.34 -23.73
N MET A 247 4.12 16.32 -24.57
CA MET A 247 4.06 14.92 -24.15
C MET A 247 5.42 14.25 -24.01
N ALA A 248 6.48 14.85 -24.55
CA ALA A 248 7.82 14.28 -24.50
C ALA A 248 8.41 14.33 -23.10
N LEU A 249 9.10 13.24 -22.74
CA LEU A 249 9.71 13.06 -21.43
C LEU A 249 11.16 13.55 -21.42
N TRP A 250 11.47 14.54 -20.58
CA TRP A 250 12.85 14.94 -20.32
C TRP A 250 13.50 14.03 -19.28
N ASN A 251 14.67 13.50 -19.61
CA ASN A 251 15.50 12.72 -18.69
C ASN A 251 16.78 13.49 -18.32
N PRO A 252 16.85 14.09 -17.13
CA PRO A 252 18.03 14.81 -16.68
C PRO A 252 19.18 13.90 -16.20
N ASP A 253 18.99 12.58 -16.09
CA ASP A 253 19.99 11.65 -15.51
C ASP A 253 21.25 11.48 -16.36
N THR A 254 21.15 11.75 -17.67
CA THR A 254 22.24 11.58 -18.63
C THR A 254 23.53 12.33 -18.27
N TYR A 255 23.42 13.40 -17.46
CA TYR A 255 24.53 14.29 -17.13
C TYR A 255 25.02 14.16 -15.68
N CYS A 256 24.50 13.20 -14.91
CA CYS A 256 24.95 12.99 -13.54
C CYS A 256 26.41 12.52 -13.48
N GLY A 257 27.17 13.04 -12.51
CA GLY A 257 28.59 12.75 -12.33
C GLY A 257 29.52 13.48 -13.30
N THR A 258 28.99 14.29 -14.23
CA THR A 258 29.81 15.15 -15.08
C THR A 258 30.27 16.37 -14.28
N GLU A 259 31.54 16.75 -14.43
CA GLU A 259 32.11 17.94 -13.80
C GLU A 259 31.38 19.20 -14.28
N TYR A 260 31.06 20.08 -13.33
CA TYR A 260 30.40 21.34 -13.62
C TYR A 260 31.42 22.35 -14.13
N ASP A 261 31.19 22.86 -15.33
CA ASP A 261 32.00 23.92 -15.93
C ASP A 261 31.41 25.29 -15.53
N ASP A 262 32.06 25.95 -14.58
CA ASP A 262 31.67 27.27 -14.07
C ASP A 262 32.18 28.42 -14.96
N SER A 263 32.82 28.10 -16.10
CA SER A 263 33.21 29.09 -17.09
C SER A 263 31.98 29.84 -17.60
N PRO A 264 32.15 31.13 -17.97
CA PRO A 264 31.08 31.89 -18.61
C PRO A 264 30.52 31.12 -19.82
N ASP A 265 29.19 31.11 -19.94
CA ASP A 265 28.44 30.46 -21.03
C ASP A 265 28.42 28.91 -21.08
N GLU A 266 29.08 28.22 -20.15
CA GLU A 266 29.10 26.75 -20.08
C GLU A 266 27.99 26.18 -19.20
N GLY A 267 28.28 25.85 -17.93
CA GLY A 267 27.32 25.34 -16.96
C GLY A 267 26.26 26.36 -16.57
N GLY A 268 25.16 25.87 -16.00
CA GLY A 268 24.10 26.74 -15.53
C GLY A 268 23.00 26.00 -14.78
N GLY A 269 22.08 26.77 -14.21
CA GLY A 269 20.90 26.29 -13.51
C GLY A 269 19.61 26.87 -14.08
N HIS A 270 18.52 26.12 -13.97
CA HIS A 270 17.19 26.59 -14.33
C HIS A 270 16.20 26.26 -13.23
N ALA A 271 15.31 27.21 -12.95
CA ALA A 271 14.29 27.08 -11.91
C ALA A 271 12.91 27.01 -12.58
N VAL A 272 12.15 25.98 -12.19
CA VAL A 272 10.82 25.67 -12.70
C VAL A 272 9.90 25.32 -11.55
N ILE A 273 8.60 25.27 -11.80
CA ILE A 273 7.62 24.83 -10.81
C ILE A 273 7.02 23.49 -11.25
N VAL A 274 7.12 22.49 -10.37
CA VAL A 274 6.37 21.25 -10.49
C VAL A 274 4.98 21.50 -9.94
N VAL A 275 3.96 21.27 -10.78
CA VAL A 275 2.55 21.57 -10.48
C VAL A 275 1.71 20.30 -10.43
N GLY A 276 2.30 19.14 -10.59
CA GLY A 276 1.55 17.89 -10.63
C GLY A 276 2.39 16.69 -11.02
N TYR A 277 1.71 15.56 -11.20
CA TYR A 277 2.32 14.31 -11.59
C TYR A 277 1.32 13.39 -12.30
N ASN A 278 1.87 12.43 -13.04
CA ASN A 278 1.14 11.26 -13.48
C ASN A 278 2.01 9.99 -13.34
N ASP A 279 1.48 8.99 -12.65
CA ASP A 279 2.04 7.65 -12.50
C ASP A 279 0.99 6.54 -12.71
N ASP A 280 0.01 6.78 -13.59
CA ASP A 280 -1.06 5.84 -13.94
C ASP A 280 -0.60 4.65 -14.81
N ASP A 281 0.47 4.85 -15.58
CA ASP A 281 1.04 3.82 -16.45
C ASP A 281 1.63 2.67 -15.64
N ALA A 282 1.45 1.44 -16.12
CA ALA A 282 2.01 0.26 -15.47
C ALA A 282 3.54 0.23 -15.55
N ASP A 283 4.14 0.90 -16.54
CA ASP A 283 5.58 1.04 -16.68
C ASP A 283 6.11 2.27 -15.90
N PRO A 284 6.88 2.07 -14.81
CA PRO A 284 7.39 3.16 -14.01
C PRO A 284 8.38 4.07 -14.74
N ALA A 285 8.93 3.64 -15.89
CA ALA A 285 9.77 4.49 -16.72
C ALA A 285 9.00 5.62 -17.41
N LYS A 286 7.67 5.49 -17.51
CA LYS A 286 6.78 6.50 -18.09
C LYS A 286 6.15 7.42 -17.05
N HIS A 287 6.39 7.20 -15.76
CA HIS A 287 5.90 8.10 -14.71
C HIS A 287 6.60 9.47 -14.82
N TYR A 288 5.85 10.55 -14.66
CA TYR A 288 6.38 11.91 -14.84
C TYR A 288 5.84 12.94 -13.85
N TRP A 289 6.66 13.94 -13.60
CA TRP A 289 6.26 15.22 -13.02
C TRP A 289 5.73 16.15 -14.12
N ILE A 290 4.66 16.88 -13.82
CA ILE A 290 4.12 17.95 -14.67
C ILE A 290 4.84 19.23 -14.28
N VAL A 291 5.65 19.78 -15.21
CA VAL A 291 6.53 20.91 -14.93
C VAL A 291 6.13 22.11 -15.78
N LEU A 292 5.84 23.22 -15.11
CA LEU A 292 5.53 24.50 -15.75
C LEU A 292 6.81 25.33 -15.90
N ASN A 293 7.16 25.61 -17.15
CA ASN A 293 8.36 26.35 -17.51
C ASN A 293 8.07 27.87 -17.62
N SER A 294 9.09 28.66 -17.96
CA SER A 294 9.00 30.11 -18.18
C SER A 294 9.59 30.54 -19.52
N TRP A 295 9.50 29.69 -20.54
CA TRP A 295 10.01 29.96 -21.91
C TRP A 295 8.90 30.16 -22.94
N GLY A 296 7.68 30.48 -22.47
CA GLY A 296 6.51 30.66 -23.32
C GLY A 296 6.00 29.36 -23.94
N THR A 297 5.34 29.50 -25.09
CA THR A 297 4.82 28.39 -25.91
C THR A 297 5.68 28.12 -27.16
N SER A 298 6.76 28.89 -27.36
CA SER A 298 7.63 28.76 -28.53
C SER A 298 8.51 27.52 -28.41
N GLY A 299 8.47 26.69 -29.45
CA GLY A 299 9.24 25.45 -29.55
C GLY A 299 8.37 24.21 -29.30
N GLY A 300 8.40 23.25 -30.21
CA GLY A 300 7.98 21.88 -29.95
C GLY A 300 6.48 21.54 -29.96
N ASP A 301 5.56 22.50 -30.07
CA ASP A 301 4.11 22.32 -29.79
C ASP A 301 3.83 22.15 -28.28
N ARG A 302 3.94 23.29 -27.56
CA ARG A 302 3.77 23.40 -26.11
C ARG A 302 2.70 24.43 -25.74
N PRO A 303 1.40 24.14 -26.01
CA PRO A 303 0.31 25.11 -25.85
C PRO A 303 0.12 25.62 -24.41
N ASN A 304 0.54 24.85 -23.40
CA ASN A 304 0.41 25.17 -21.98
C ASN A 304 1.74 25.64 -21.35
N GLY A 305 2.84 25.69 -22.11
CA GLY A 305 4.18 26.02 -21.60
C GLY A 305 4.76 24.96 -20.67
N LEU A 306 4.32 23.70 -20.83
CA LEU A 306 4.69 22.59 -19.96
C LEU A 306 5.77 21.70 -20.58
N PHE A 307 6.39 20.88 -19.73
CA PHE A 307 7.06 19.65 -20.15
C PHE A 307 6.91 18.56 -19.09
N ARG A 308 7.08 17.30 -19.51
CA ARG A 308 7.12 16.16 -18.61
C ARG A 308 8.55 15.88 -18.20
N MET A 309 8.80 15.75 -16.91
CA MET A 309 10.11 15.34 -16.40
C MET A 309 10.02 13.96 -15.77
N LYS A 310 10.97 13.08 -16.11
CA LYS A 310 11.05 11.72 -15.58
C LYS A 310 10.88 11.69 -14.07
N MET A 311 9.89 10.94 -13.56
CA MET A 311 9.62 10.87 -12.12
C MET A 311 10.69 10.05 -11.40
N ARG A 312 10.96 8.83 -11.88
CA ARG A 312 11.96 7.91 -11.32
C ARG A 312 13.38 8.27 -11.74
N MET A 313 13.78 9.50 -11.41
CA MET A 313 15.07 10.08 -11.73
C MET A 313 16.11 9.78 -10.63
N ASN A 314 17.40 10.02 -10.91
CA ASN A 314 18.44 10.04 -9.89
C ASN A 314 18.32 11.31 -9.03
N TYR A 315 17.61 11.22 -7.90
CA TYR A 315 17.45 12.35 -6.97
C TYR A 315 18.76 12.77 -6.27
N GLY A 316 19.73 11.85 -6.15
CA GLY A 316 21.08 12.12 -5.63
C GLY A 316 22.10 12.49 -6.71
N CYS A 317 21.65 12.97 -7.87
CA CYS A 317 22.52 13.40 -8.97
C CYS A 317 23.50 14.49 -8.50
N SER A 318 24.79 14.23 -8.61
CA SER A 318 25.88 15.17 -8.34
C SER A 318 26.51 15.70 -9.62
N MET A 319 27.11 16.89 -9.54
CA MET A 319 27.90 17.50 -10.60
C MET A 319 29.16 18.08 -9.95
N PRO A 320 30.24 17.27 -9.81
CA PRO A 320 31.44 17.68 -9.09
C PRO A 320 31.97 19.05 -9.53
N PRO A 321 32.46 19.89 -8.60
CA PRO A 321 32.62 19.64 -7.17
C PRO A 321 31.32 19.77 -6.33
N TYR A 322 30.18 20.07 -6.95
CA TYR A 322 28.90 20.28 -6.25
C TYR A 322 28.12 18.97 -6.07
N THR A 323 27.48 18.82 -4.92
CA THR A 323 26.85 17.55 -4.53
C THR A 323 25.38 17.46 -4.95
N THR A 324 24.69 18.60 -5.02
CA THR A 324 23.24 18.64 -5.28
C THR A 324 22.92 19.35 -6.60
N ALA A 325 22.80 18.58 -7.69
CA ALA A 325 22.41 19.10 -9.01
C ALA A 325 20.90 19.38 -9.15
N ARG A 326 20.08 18.93 -8.19
CA ARG A 326 18.62 19.06 -8.20
C ARG A 326 18.13 19.38 -6.80
N ARG A 327 17.42 20.49 -6.66
CA ARG A 327 16.97 21.02 -5.37
C ARG A 327 15.46 21.16 -5.41
N PHE A 328 14.79 20.44 -4.51
CA PHE A 328 13.34 20.44 -4.40
C PHE A 328 12.95 21.22 -3.14
N GLN A 329 12.21 22.31 -3.33
CA GLN A 329 11.84 23.22 -2.25
C GLN A 329 10.35 23.56 -2.30
N SER A 330 9.81 23.93 -1.15
CA SER A 330 8.47 24.50 -0.99
C SER A 330 8.60 25.88 -0.33
N LEU A 331 7.58 26.71 -0.49
CA LEU A 331 7.50 28.02 0.14
C LEU A 331 6.34 28.03 1.15
N GLY A 332 6.65 28.21 2.42
CA GLY A 332 5.66 28.50 3.45
C GLY A 332 5.28 29.98 3.39
N VAL A 333 4.04 30.28 3.02
CA VAL A 333 3.52 31.64 2.88
C VAL A 333 2.05 31.67 3.29
N SER A 334 1.61 32.79 3.86
CA SER A 334 0.21 33.06 4.17
C SER A 334 -0.10 34.51 3.87
N PHE A 335 -1.25 34.78 3.25
CA PHE A 335 -1.69 36.12 2.89
C PHE A 335 -2.56 36.72 4.01
N ALA A 336 -2.55 38.04 4.15
CA ALA A 336 -3.46 38.74 5.05
C ALA A 336 -4.91 38.51 4.60
N GLY A 337 -5.78 38.18 5.56
CA GLY A 337 -7.15 37.75 5.28
C GLY A 337 -7.27 36.28 4.86
N SER A 338 -6.16 35.54 4.71
CA SER A 338 -6.23 34.09 4.45
C SER A 338 -6.93 33.40 5.59
N CYS A 339 -7.82 32.49 5.25
CA CYS A 339 -8.56 31.75 6.24
C CYS A 339 -7.66 30.69 6.89
N ALA A 340 -7.48 30.80 8.20
CA ALA A 340 -6.89 29.75 9.01
C ALA A 340 -7.99 28.75 9.37
N TYR A 341 -7.73 27.48 9.12
CA TYR A 341 -8.64 26.39 9.48
C TYR A 341 -7.97 25.50 10.51
N SER A 342 -8.75 24.98 11.43
CA SER A 342 -8.32 23.88 12.30
C SER A 342 -9.45 22.89 12.49
N LEU A 343 -9.11 21.61 12.56
CA LEU A 343 -10.04 20.55 12.89
C LEU A 343 -9.93 20.24 14.38
N GLN A 344 -11.06 19.94 15.02
CA GLN A 344 -11.11 19.52 16.43
C GLN A 344 -10.19 18.32 16.71
N SER A 345 -10.09 17.40 15.75
CA SER A 345 -9.11 16.32 15.74
C SER A 345 -8.71 16.03 14.29
N ALA A 346 -7.56 15.38 14.10
CA ALA A 346 -7.10 14.95 12.77
C ALA A 346 -7.60 13.55 12.39
N ASN A 347 -8.16 12.80 13.34
CA ASN A 347 -8.60 11.43 13.11
C ASN A 347 -9.72 10.97 14.05
N ALA A 348 -10.32 9.83 13.71
CA ALA A 348 -11.19 9.01 14.54
C ALA A 348 -10.98 7.52 14.27
N SER A 349 -11.26 6.69 15.28
CA SER A 349 -11.27 5.22 15.17
C SER A 349 -12.65 4.68 15.51
N VAL A 350 -13.16 3.74 14.72
CA VAL A 350 -14.49 3.13 14.87
C VAL A 350 -14.43 1.60 14.78
N SER A 351 -15.46 0.91 15.30
CA SER A 351 -15.60 -0.55 15.18
C SER A 351 -15.89 -0.95 13.73
N ALA A 352 -15.86 -2.26 13.44
CA ALA A 352 -16.20 -2.79 12.13
C ALA A 352 -17.65 -2.45 11.69
N ASP A 353 -18.55 -2.19 12.64
CA ASP A 353 -19.95 -1.91 12.36
C ASP A 353 -20.14 -0.60 11.59
N ALA A 354 -21.30 -0.48 10.92
CA ALA A 354 -21.73 0.80 10.39
C ALA A 354 -21.92 1.81 11.53
N SER A 355 -21.35 3.00 11.37
CA SER A 355 -21.32 4.02 12.41
C SER A 355 -21.43 5.43 11.84
N THR A 356 -21.59 6.42 12.71
CA THR A 356 -21.60 7.84 12.34
C THR A 356 -20.58 8.59 13.18
N GLY A 357 -20.00 9.65 12.62
CA GLY A 357 -19.07 10.52 13.32
C GLY A 357 -19.24 11.98 12.92
N SER A 358 -18.51 12.85 13.62
CA SER A 358 -18.48 14.28 13.33
C SER A 358 -17.14 14.89 13.68
N VAL A 359 -16.76 15.94 12.96
CA VAL A 359 -15.58 16.76 13.27
C VAL A 359 -15.91 18.24 13.08
N THR A 360 -15.50 19.05 14.05
CA THR A 360 -15.70 20.50 14.01
C THR A 360 -14.56 21.18 13.27
N VAL A 361 -14.90 22.11 12.38
CA VAL A 361 -14.00 23.03 11.68
C VAL A 361 -14.06 24.39 12.39
N THR A 362 -12.90 24.90 12.79
CA THR A 362 -12.77 26.24 13.39
C THR A 362 -12.07 27.17 12.40
N THR A 363 -12.64 28.35 12.16
CA THR A 363 -12.10 29.36 11.25
C THR A 363 -12.69 30.75 11.52
N GLY A 364 -12.23 31.77 10.79
CA GLY A 364 -12.78 33.12 10.86
C GLY A 364 -14.21 33.18 10.30
N GLY A 365 -15.05 34.09 10.81
CA GLY A 365 -16.50 34.13 10.48
C GLY A 365 -16.85 34.34 9.01
N THR A 366 -15.91 34.82 8.18
CA THR A 366 -16.08 35.02 6.74
C THR A 366 -15.47 33.90 5.90
N CYS A 367 -14.87 32.90 6.53
CA CYS A 367 -14.08 31.87 5.86
C CYS A 367 -14.95 30.71 5.41
N SER A 368 -15.09 30.55 4.10
CA SER A 368 -15.82 29.46 3.48
C SER A 368 -14.96 28.21 3.34
N TRP A 369 -15.53 27.05 3.63
CA TRP A 369 -14.84 25.76 3.52
C TRP A 369 -15.73 24.70 2.88
N LEU A 370 -15.09 23.66 2.35
CA LEU A 370 -15.70 22.48 1.75
C LEU A 370 -15.23 21.21 2.49
N ALA A 371 -16.08 20.19 2.52
CA ALA A 371 -15.75 18.84 2.96
C ALA A 371 -16.08 17.85 1.85
N VAL A 372 -15.12 16.98 1.49
CA VAL A 372 -15.27 15.93 0.48
C VAL A 372 -14.75 14.60 1.04
N SER A 373 -15.53 13.53 0.86
CA SER A 373 -15.06 12.18 1.19
C SER A 373 -14.19 11.66 0.06
N ASN A 374 -13.04 11.09 0.40
CA ASN A 374 -12.12 10.48 -0.57
C ASN A 374 -12.35 8.97 -0.73
N ASN A 375 -13.29 8.38 0.03
CA ASN A 375 -13.55 6.94 0.05
C ASN A 375 -15.06 6.66 0.00
N ALA A 376 -15.48 5.75 -0.89
CA ALA A 376 -16.91 5.43 -1.09
C ALA A 376 -17.63 4.84 0.14
N TRP A 377 -16.89 4.25 1.09
CA TRP A 377 -17.45 3.72 2.34
C TRP A 377 -17.59 4.77 3.46
N ILE A 378 -17.16 6.01 3.20
CA ILE A 378 -17.40 7.17 4.07
C ILE A 378 -18.29 8.14 3.30
N THR A 379 -19.45 8.49 3.86
CA THR A 379 -20.39 9.43 3.23
C THR A 379 -20.58 10.65 4.13
N ILE A 380 -20.37 11.85 3.60
CA ILE A 380 -20.71 13.09 4.33
C ILE A 380 -22.23 13.22 4.35
N THR A 381 -22.79 13.26 5.56
CA THR A 381 -24.24 13.35 5.79
C THR A 381 -24.70 14.78 6.09
N GLY A 382 -23.76 15.68 6.42
CA GLY A 382 -24.04 17.08 6.71
C GLY A 382 -22.77 17.92 6.78
N GLY A 383 -22.88 19.22 6.50
CA GLY A 383 -21.73 20.12 6.49
C GLY A 383 -20.75 19.82 5.35
N SER A 384 -21.22 19.51 4.14
CA SER A 384 -20.36 19.38 2.96
C SER A 384 -19.72 20.71 2.53
N SER A 385 -20.29 21.84 2.97
CA SER A 385 -19.69 23.17 2.90
C SER A 385 -20.20 24.04 4.05
N GLY A 386 -19.49 25.12 4.36
CA GLY A 386 -19.90 26.08 5.38
C GLY A 386 -19.13 27.39 5.30
N THR A 387 -19.49 28.36 6.14
CA THR A 387 -18.78 29.63 6.33
C THR A 387 -18.68 29.93 7.81
N GLY A 388 -17.50 30.34 8.28
CA GLY A 388 -17.21 30.42 9.70
C GLY A 388 -17.06 29.03 10.33
N ASN A 389 -17.12 28.96 11.65
CA ASN A 389 -17.08 27.67 12.35
C ASN A 389 -18.24 26.78 11.91
N GLY A 390 -18.01 25.46 11.85
CA GLY A 390 -19.10 24.52 11.63
C GLY A 390 -18.68 23.07 11.86
N THR A 391 -19.56 22.14 11.55
CA THR A 391 -19.37 20.72 11.84
C THR A 391 -19.65 19.90 10.60
N VAL A 392 -18.72 19.02 10.25
CA VAL A 392 -18.92 17.99 9.21
C VAL A 392 -19.41 16.74 9.92
N THR A 393 -20.56 16.21 9.50
CA THR A 393 -21.07 14.92 9.97
C THR A 393 -20.95 13.89 8.84
N TYR A 394 -20.60 12.66 9.19
CA TYR A 394 -20.40 11.58 8.22
C TYR A 394 -20.92 10.24 8.74
N SER A 395 -21.21 9.33 7.82
CA SER A 395 -21.50 7.93 8.08
C SER A 395 -20.41 7.05 7.49
N VAL A 396 -20.13 5.95 8.18
CA VAL A 396 -19.15 4.93 7.82
C VAL A 396 -19.92 3.64 7.57
N ALA A 397 -19.77 3.03 6.38
CA ALA A 397 -20.35 1.74 6.07
C ALA A 397 -19.66 0.62 6.87
N GLU A 398 -20.33 -0.51 7.09
CA GLU A 398 -19.75 -1.67 7.77
C GLU A 398 -18.51 -2.20 7.02
N ASN A 399 -17.50 -2.64 7.77
CA ASN A 399 -16.36 -3.39 7.28
C ASN A 399 -16.57 -4.88 7.53
N THR A 400 -16.95 -5.63 6.50
CA THR A 400 -17.18 -7.08 6.59
C THR A 400 -15.90 -7.90 6.46
N GLY A 401 -14.74 -7.26 6.28
CA GLY A 401 -13.45 -7.92 6.19
C GLY A 401 -12.75 -8.04 7.55
N ALA A 402 -11.93 -9.07 7.72
CA ALA A 402 -11.08 -9.24 8.90
C ALA A 402 -9.99 -8.16 9.05
N LYS A 403 -9.64 -7.46 7.96
CA LYS A 403 -8.60 -6.42 7.99
C LYS A 403 -9.16 -5.05 8.34
N GLN A 404 -8.42 -4.30 9.14
CA GLN A 404 -8.63 -2.87 9.34
C GLN A 404 -8.55 -2.11 8.00
N ARG A 405 -9.33 -1.03 7.87
CA ARG A 405 -9.25 -0.11 6.74
C ARG A 405 -9.23 1.34 7.21
N THR A 406 -8.53 2.19 6.46
CA THR A 406 -8.43 3.62 6.74
C THR A 406 -8.85 4.42 5.51
N GLY A 407 -9.67 5.44 5.72
CA GLY A 407 -10.14 6.35 4.69
C GLY A 407 -10.09 7.79 5.17
N THR A 408 -10.26 8.75 4.27
CA THR A 408 -10.09 10.17 4.60
C THR A 408 -11.25 11.03 4.11
N ILE A 409 -11.47 12.12 4.84
CA ILE A 409 -12.32 13.25 4.44
C ILE A 409 -11.40 14.47 4.32
N THR A 410 -11.42 15.15 3.18
CA THR A 410 -10.73 16.43 2.99
C THR A 410 -11.65 17.54 3.45
N ILE A 411 -11.26 18.30 4.48
CA ILE A 411 -12.07 19.35 5.12
C ILE A 411 -11.26 20.64 5.19
N ALA A 412 -11.71 21.68 4.49
CA ALA A 412 -11.01 22.97 4.42
C ALA A 412 -9.51 22.84 4.04
N GLY A 413 -9.19 21.85 3.19
CA GLY A 413 -7.83 21.52 2.78
C GLY A 413 -7.05 20.64 3.77
N HIS A 414 -7.59 20.32 4.94
CA HIS A 414 -7.00 19.40 5.91
C HIS A 414 -7.51 17.97 5.72
N SER A 415 -6.65 16.98 5.92
CA SER A 415 -7.03 15.57 5.90
C SER A 415 -7.54 15.14 7.28
N TYR A 416 -8.73 14.55 7.32
CA TYR A 416 -9.32 13.91 8.49
C TYR A 416 -9.42 12.41 8.27
N ALA A 417 -8.66 11.62 9.03
CA ALA A 417 -8.60 10.17 8.85
C ALA A 417 -9.64 9.42 9.69
N VAL A 418 -10.32 8.46 9.09
CA VAL A 418 -11.23 7.53 9.76
C VAL A 418 -10.66 6.13 9.64
N THR A 419 -10.28 5.55 10.77
CA THR A 419 -9.76 4.18 10.86
C THR A 419 -10.87 3.27 11.37
N GLN A 420 -11.24 2.28 10.57
CA GLN A 420 -12.29 1.31 10.89
C GLN A 420 -11.70 -0.08 11.10
N ALA A 421 -11.95 -0.67 12.27
CA ALA A 421 -11.50 -2.02 12.60
C ALA A 421 -12.03 -3.09 11.63
N GLY A 422 -11.37 -4.24 11.59
CA GLY A 422 -11.88 -5.45 10.95
C GLY A 422 -12.92 -6.17 11.81
N VAL A 423 -13.65 -7.11 11.21
CA VAL A 423 -14.62 -7.96 11.93
C VAL A 423 -13.93 -8.67 13.10
N PRO A 424 -14.48 -8.63 14.31
CA PRO A 424 -13.88 -9.33 15.45
C PRO A 424 -13.76 -10.84 15.23
N PRO A 425 -12.69 -11.47 15.74
CA PRO A 425 -12.53 -12.90 15.66
C PRO A 425 -13.64 -13.64 16.41
N THR A 426 -14.00 -14.83 15.91
CA THR A 426 -14.98 -15.73 16.54
C THR A 426 -14.37 -17.12 16.76
N ILE A 427 -14.93 -17.87 17.71
CA ILE A 427 -14.51 -19.27 17.96
C ILE A 427 -15.34 -20.20 17.09
N SER A 428 -14.71 -20.73 16.04
CA SER A 428 -15.31 -21.63 15.04
C SER A 428 -15.37 -23.10 15.49
N GLY A 429 -14.51 -23.52 16.43
CA GLY A 429 -14.45 -24.91 16.91
C GLY A 429 -13.94 -25.03 18.35
N ARG A 430 -14.33 -26.11 19.05
CA ARG A 430 -13.92 -26.41 20.42
C ARG A 430 -13.73 -27.92 20.60
N SER A 431 -12.66 -28.32 21.28
CA SER A 431 -12.45 -29.70 21.74
C SER A 431 -11.92 -29.70 23.17
N PRO A 432 -12.46 -30.51 24.10
CA PRO A 432 -13.70 -31.27 23.97
C PRO A 432 -14.88 -30.36 23.61
N THR A 433 -15.88 -30.91 22.92
CA THR A 433 -17.08 -30.14 22.57
C THR A 433 -17.82 -29.71 23.84
N PRO A 434 -18.54 -28.57 23.84
CA PRO A 434 -19.31 -28.14 24.99
C PRO A 434 -20.25 -29.23 25.52
N GLY A 435 -20.13 -29.57 26.80
CA GLY A 435 -20.90 -30.61 27.47
C GLY A 435 -20.45 -32.05 27.22
N ALA A 436 -19.28 -32.27 26.59
CA ALA A 436 -18.76 -33.62 26.35
C ALA A 436 -18.58 -34.40 27.66
N ALA A 437 -18.99 -35.66 27.67
CA ALA A 437 -18.79 -36.62 28.76
C ALA A 437 -17.70 -37.65 28.39
N ASP A 438 -17.23 -38.39 29.39
CA ASP A 438 -16.26 -39.48 29.24
C ASP A 438 -14.95 -39.07 28.53
N VAL A 439 -14.56 -37.81 28.73
CA VAL A 439 -13.33 -37.27 28.14
C VAL A 439 -12.11 -37.88 28.84
N ALA A 440 -11.10 -38.27 28.06
CA ALA A 440 -9.86 -38.82 28.60
C ALA A 440 -9.17 -37.82 29.55
N VAL A 441 -8.58 -38.33 30.63
CA VAL A 441 -7.93 -37.50 31.66
C VAL A 441 -6.64 -36.82 31.18
N ASP A 442 -6.04 -37.30 30.09
CA ASP A 442 -4.85 -36.74 29.44
C ASP A 442 -5.21 -35.82 28.25
N THR A 443 -6.48 -35.44 28.11
CA THR A 443 -6.94 -34.58 27.02
C THR A 443 -6.30 -33.20 27.07
N SER A 444 -6.04 -32.63 25.88
CA SER A 444 -5.80 -31.20 25.72
C SER A 444 -7.10 -30.50 25.31
N VAL A 445 -7.22 -29.24 25.71
CA VAL A 445 -8.39 -28.41 25.40
C VAL A 445 -8.01 -27.45 24.28
N THR A 446 -8.77 -27.45 23.19
CA THR A 446 -8.52 -26.62 22.02
C THR A 446 -9.69 -25.70 21.67
N ALA A 447 -9.35 -24.58 21.06
CA ALA A 447 -10.29 -23.66 20.44
C ALA A 447 -9.75 -23.22 19.08
N THR A 448 -10.58 -23.36 18.04
CA THR A 448 -10.27 -22.92 16.67
C THR A 448 -10.97 -21.58 16.41
N PHE A 449 -10.27 -20.64 15.79
CA PHE A 449 -10.76 -19.30 15.50
C PHE A 449 -11.21 -19.14 14.04
N SER A 450 -11.97 -18.08 13.74
CA SER A 450 -12.38 -17.72 12.37
C SER A 450 -11.24 -17.15 11.52
N GLU A 451 -10.16 -16.72 12.15
CA GLU A 451 -9.05 -16.02 11.51
C GLU A 451 -7.74 -16.17 12.29
N THR A 452 -6.67 -15.56 11.77
CA THR A 452 -5.35 -15.60 12.39
C THR A 452 -5.30 -14.72 13.62
N MET A 453 -5.00 -15.34 14.76
CA MET A 453 -4.88 -14.68 16.05
C MET A 453 -3.47 -14.17 16.36
N SER A 454 -3.36 -13.15 17.21
CA SER A 454 -2.08 -12.75 17.81
C SER A 454 -1.67 -13.77 18.88
N ALA A 455 -0.60 -14.51 18.60
CA ALA A 455 -0.05 -15.52 19.52
C ALA A 455 0.31 -14.92 20.89
N ALA A 456 0.72 -13.64 20.93
CA ALA A 456 1.06 -12.95 22.18
C ALA A 456 -0.16 -12.69 23.08
N SER A 457 -1.37 -12.63 22.51
CA SER A 457 -2.62 -12.46 23.27
C SER A 457 -3.18 -13.77 23.82
N ILE A 458 -2.71 -14.92 23.32
CA ILE A 458 -3.17 -16.25 23.70
C ILE A 458 -2.16 -16.84 24.68
N THR A 459 -2.45 -16.69 25.97
CA THR A 459 -1.56 -17.10 27.06
C THR A 459 -2.36 -17.80 28.15
N THR A 460 -1.69 -18.27 29.20
CA THR A 460 -2.32 -18.88 30.37
C THR A 460 -3.20 -17.93 31.18
N SER A 461 -3.17 -16.62 30.92
CA SER A 461 -4.10 -15.66 31.53
C SER A 461 -5.38 -15.47 30.72
N SER A 462 -5.34 -15.76 29.41
CA SER A 462 -6.46 -15.50 28.49
C SER A 462 -7.16 -16.77 28.00
N PHE A 463 -6.48 -17.93 28.05
CA PHE A 463 -7.06 -19.26 27.88
C PHE A 463 -6.82 -20.10 29.15
N THR A 464 -7.87 -20.33 29.92
CA THR A 464 -7.79 -20.99 31.24
C THR A 464 -8.66 -22.24 31.31
N LEU A 465 -8.31 -23.12 32.25
CA LEU A 465 -9.10 -24.29 32.63
C LEU A 465 -9.29 -24.29 34.14
N THR A 466 -10.52 -24.52 34.61
CA THR A 466 -10.83 -24.52 36.05
C THR A 466 -11.65 -25.75 36.45
N GLN A 467 -11.48 -26.19 37.70
CA GLN A 467 -12.30 -27.19 38.37
C GLN A 467 -13.07 -26.52 39.51
N GLY A 468 -14.38 -26.34 39.36
CA GLY A 468 -15.19 -25.70 40.41
C GLY A 468 -14.67 -24.31 40.83
N GLY A 469 -14.08 -23.55 39.90
CA GLY A 469 -13.46 -22.25 40.15
C GLY A 469 -11.98 -22.28 40.53
N VAL A 470 -11.39 -23.45 40.80
CA VAL A 470 -9.96 -23.61 41.07
C VAL A 470 -9.18 -23.73 39.75
N PRO A 471 -8.16 -22.90 39.48
CA PRO A 471 -7.36 -23.00 38.26
C PRO A 471 -6.59 -24.33 38.14
N VAL A 472 -6.63 -24.92 36.95
CA VAL A 472 -5.78 -26.07 36.56
C VAL A 472 -4.50 -25.52 35.94
N ALA A 473 -3.35 -26.01 36.38
CA ALA A 473 -2.07 -25.61 35.79
C ALA A 473 -1.88 -26.26 34.40
N GLY A 474 -1.47 -25.47 33.41
CA GLY A 474 -1.29 -25.91 32.04
C GLY A 474 -0.41 -24.97 31.22
N ALA A 475 0.02 -25.45 30.06
CA ALA A 475 0.69 -24.64 29.05
C ALA A 475 -0.30 -24.26 27.94
N VAL A 476 -0.15 -23.06 27.39
CA VAL A 476 -0.96 -22.58 26.25
C VAL A 476 -0.07 -22.40 25.03
N SER A 477 -0.55 -22.85 23.87
CA SER A 477 0.11 -22.66 22.58
C SER A 477 -0.92 -22.27 21.51
N TYR A 478 -0.46 -21.63 20.44
CA TYR A 478 -1.29 -21.27 19.29
C TYR A 478 -0.59 -21.66 17.98
N ASN A 479 -1.31 -22.33 17.08
CA ASN A 479 -0.83 -22.69 15.75
C ASN A 479 -1.59 -21.88 14.70
N GLY A 480 -0.89 -20.93 14.06
CA GLY A 480 -1.45 -20.06 13.02
C GLY A 480 -1.81 -20.78 11.71
N GLY A 481 -1.26 -21.97 11.44
CA GLY A 481 -1.63 -22.77 10.26
C GLY A 481 -2.97 -23.49 10.40
N THR A 482 -3.35 -23.85 11.63
CA THR A 482 -4.64 -24.50 11.93
C THR A 482 -5.61 -23.58 12.68
N LEU A 483 -5.23 -22.31 12.90
CA LEU A 483 -5.99 -21.31 13.66
C LEU A 483 -6.43 -21.81 15.04
N THR A 484 -5.62 -22.66 15.68
CA THR A 484 -6.03 -23.40 16.88
C THR A 484 -5.15 -23.04 18.07
N ALA A 485 -5.78 -22.58 19.16
CA ALA A 485 -5.15 -22.50 20.47
C ALA A 485 -5.35 -23.81 21.23
N THR A 486 -4.34 -24.22 21.98
CA THR A 486 -4.32 -25.46 22.77
C THR A 486 -3.86 -25.16 24.18
N PHE A 487 -4.69 -25.51 25.16
CA PHE A 487 -4.35 -25.61 26.57
C PHE A 487 -4.03 -27.07 26.90
N THR A 488 -2.81 -27.33 27.34
CA THR A 488 -2.32 -28.66 27.74
C THR A 488 -2.14 -28.68 29.25
N PRO A 489 -2.97 -29.43 30.00
CA PRO A 489 -2.77 -29.62 31.43
C PRO A 489 -1.37 -30.17 31.74
N LEU A 490 -0.71 -29.67 32.80
CA LEU A 490 0.62 -30.16 33.20
C LEU A 490 0.58 -31.55 33.85
N SER A 491 -0.60 -31.96 34.32
CA SER A 491 -0.88 -33.27 34.92
C SER A 491 -2.22 -33.77 34.40
N ASN A 492 -2.40 -35.10 34.41
CA ASN A 492 -3.70 -35.69 34.10
C ASN A 492 -4.80 -35.09 34.98
N LEU A 493 -5.92 -34.79 34.36
CA LEU A 493 -7.13 -34.30 35.01
C LEU A 493 -7.69 -35.38 35.96
N ALA A 494 -8.33 -34.95 37.04
CA ALA A 494 -9.07 -35.86 37.92
C ALA A 494 -10.20 -36.58 37.16
N TYR A 495 -10.45 -37.84 37.49
CA TYR A 495 -11.54 -38.65 36.93
C TYR A 495 -12.92 -38.14 37.39
N GLY A 496 -13.96 -38.37 36.58
CA GLY A 496 -15.36 -38.07 36.89
C GLY A 496 -15.63 -36.61 37.21
N THR A 497 -14.76 -35.71 36.73
CA THR A 497 -14.72 -34.31 37.16
C THR A 497 -15.11 -33.41 36.02
N THR A 498 -15.95 -32.41 36.31
CA THR A 498 -16.33 -31.38 35.34
C THR A 498 -15.34 -30.22 35.39
N TYR A 499 -14.79 -29.87 34.23
CA TYR A 499 -13.91 -28.72 34.04
C TYR A 499 -14.60 -27.65 33.20
N THR A 500 -14.22 -26.39 33.44
CA THR A 500 -14.65 -25.24 32.65
C THR A 500 -13.46 -24.60 31.96
N ALA A 501 -13.45 -24.64 30.64
CA ALA A 501 -12.48 -23.94 29.80
C ALA A 501 -12.99 -22.53 29.49
N THR A 502 -12.13 -21.52 29.57
CA THR A 502 -12.50 -20.12 29.33
C THR A 502 -11.50 -19.44 28.41
N LEU A 503 -11.99 -18.81 27.36
CA LEU A 503 -11.28 -17.81 26.56
C LEU A 503 -11.82 -16.43 26.93
N THR A 504 -10.94 -15.53 27.34
CA THR A 504 -11.32 -14.16 27.71
C THR A 504 -11.39 -13.24 26.50
N SER A 505 -12.07 -12.09 26.62
CA SER A 505 -12.02 -11.02 25.63
C SER A 505 -10.66 -10.32 25.51
N ALA A 506 -9.62 -10.75 26.24
CA ALA A 506 -8.25 -10.25 26.05
C ALA A 506 -7.56 -10.91 24.84
N VAL A 507 -8.11 -12.00 24.31
CA VAL A 507 -7.61 -12.65 23.09
C VAL A 507 -7.91 -11.77 21.88
N GLN A 508 -6.90 -11.52 21.05
CA GLN A 508 -6.94 -10.58 19.93
C GLN A 508 -6.46 -11.23 18.63
N ASP A 509 -6.95 -10.73 17.50
CA ASP A 509 -6.43 -11.04 16.18
C ASP A 509 -5.03 -10.43 15.94
N SER A 510 -4.46 -10.62 14.74
CA SER A 510 -3.18 -10.01 14.37
C SER A 510 -3.20 -8.49 14.22
N GLU A 511 -4.38 -7.87 14.13
CA GLU A 511 -4.60 -6.43 13.97
C GLU A 511 -4.98 -5.74 15.31
N GLY A 512 -5.06 -6.50 16.41
CA GLY A 512 -5.39 -6.02 17.75
C GLY A 512 -6.88 -5.96 18.08
N VAL A 513 -7.76 -6.52 17.23
CA VAL A 513 -9.20 -6.61 17.51
C VAL A 513 -9.47 -7.78 18.45
N ALA A 514 -10.10 -7.49 19.59
CA ALA A 514 -10.43 -8.47 20.62
C ALA A 514 -11.64 -9.33 20.24
N LEU A 515 -11.73 -10.54 20.83
CA LEU A 515 -12.97 -11.31 20.87
C LEU A 515 -14.10 -10.42 21.45
N ALA A 516 -15.26 -10.43 20.79
CA ALA A 516 -16.41 -9.59 21.20
C ALA A 516 -16.85 -9.83 22.66
N SER A 517 -16.72 -11.06 23.15
CA SER A 517 -17.00 -11.43 24.53
C SER A 517 -16.20 -12.65 24.97
N SER A 518 -15.96 -12.79 26.27
CA SER A 518 -15.41 -14.02 26.84
C SER A 518 -16.33 -15.22 26.56
N SER A 519 -15.74 -16.39 26.27
CA SER A 519 -16.43 -17.64 25.98
C SER A 519 -15.99 -18.71 26.97
N ALA A 520 -16.95 -19.34 27.66
CA ALA A 520 -16.69 -20.48 28.54
C ALA A 520 -17.50 -21.70 28.11
N TRP A 521 -16.93 -22.90 28.29
CA TRP A 521 -17.63 -24.17 28.08
C TRP A 521 -17.13 -25.25 29.03
N THR A 522 -17.95 -26.26 29.25
CA THR A 522 -17.66 -27.35 30.17
C THR A 522 -17.44 -28.68 29.47
N PHE A 523 -16.73 -29.59 30.13
CA PHE A 523 -16.66 -31.01 29.78
C PHE A 523 -16.39 -31.84 31.03
N THR A 524 -16.72 -33.13 31.00
CA THR A 524 -16.58 -34.06 32.12
C THR A 524 -15.65 -35.20 31.74
N THR A 525 -14.63 -35.44 32.58
CA THR A 525 -13.69 -36.55 32.39
C THR A 525 -14.33 -37.89 32.72
N VAL A 526 -13.83 -38.95 32.10
CA VAL A 526 -14.21 -40.34 32.39
C VAL A 526 -14.13 -40.63 33.89
N GLY A 527 -15.11 -41.37 34.43
CA GLY A 527 -15.14 -41.78 35.84
C GLY A 527 -13.99 -42.74 36.21
N PRO A 528 -13.61 -42.83 37.49
CA PRO A 528 -12.63 -43.83 37.92
C PRO A 528 -13.24 -45.21 37.71
N ALA A 529 -12.47 -46.13 37.12
CA ALA A 529 -12.91 -47.50 36.93
C ALA A 529 -13.33 -48.09 38.28
N VAL A 530 -14.63 -48.37 38.44
CA VAL A 530 -15.15 -48.99 39.68
C VAL A 530 -14.57 -50.40 39.73
N SER A 531 -13.72 -50.66 40.72
CA SER A 531 -13.12 -51.98 40.93
C SER A 531 -14.17 -52.97 41.44
N GLY A 532 -14.93 -53.54 40.52
CA GLY A 532 -15.76 -54.71 40.73
C GLY A 532 -15.31 -55.84 39.82
N GLY A 533 -14.31 -56.61 40.28
CA GLY A 533 -14.06 -57.98 39.86
C GLY A 533 -13.66 -58.26 38.40
N SER A 534 -12.35 -58.40 38.19
CA SER A 534 -11.71 -59.29 37.19
C SER A 534 -11.88 -58.96 35.70
N GLY A 535 -10.73 -58.78 35.02
CA GLY A 535 -10.60 -59.02 33.58
C GLY A 535 -10.13 -57.81 32.78
N GLY A 536 -8.81 -57.75 32.54
CA GLY A 536 -8.20 -56.70 31.71
C GLY A 536 -8.63 -56.74 30.24
N GLY A 537 -8.41 -55.61 29.55
CA GLY A 537 -8.55 -55.54 28.10
C GLY A 537 -8.40 -54.13 27.57
N GLY A 538 -7.16 -53.68 27.44
CA GLY A 538 -6.81 -52.39 26.85
C GLY A 538 -7.45 -52.17 25.47
N GLY A 539 -7.77 -50.90 25.21
CA GLY A 539 -8.21 -50.40 23.92
C GLY A 539 -7.16 -50.66 22.84
N GLY A 540 -7.34 -51.75 22.12
CA GLY A 540 -6.80 -52.00 20.80
C GLY A 540 -7.84 -52.82 20.05
N GLY A 541 -8.42 -52.26 18.98
CA GLY A 541 -9.56 -52.84 18.25
C GLY A 541 -9.40 -54.33 17.94
N GLY A 542 -9.94 -55.18 18.80
CA GLY A 542 -9.88 -56.65 18.73
C GLY A 542 -11.25 -57.27 18.48
N CYS A 543 -11.28 -58.53 18.06
CA CYS A 543 -12.50 -59.31 17.90
C CYS A 543 -12.89 -59.95 19.24
N PHE A 544 -13.68 -59.25 20.07
CA PHE A 544 -14.02 -59.65 21.45
C PHE A 544 -14.53 -61.09 21.60
N ILE A 545 -15.47 -61.53 20.75
CA ILE A 545 -16.02 -62.90 20.79
C ILE A 545 -14.96 -63.94 20.40
N ALA A 546 -14.11 -63.64 19.42
CA ALA A 546 -13.06 -64.56 18.98
C ALA A 546 -11.95 -64.67 20.04
N THR A 547 -11.55 -63.55 20.64
CA THR A 547 -10.60 -63.54 21.77
C THR A 547 -11.15 -64.31 22.98
N ALA A 548 -12.46 -64.17 23.28
CA ALA A 548 -13.10 -64.91 24.35
C ALA A 548 -13.12 -66.44 24.12
N ALA A 549 -13.32 -66.88 22.87
CA ALA A 549 -13.39 -68.30 22.50
C ALA A 549 -11.99 -68.97 22.37
N PHE A 550 -11.02 -68.26 21.81
CA PHE A 550 -9.67 -68.77 21.54
C PHE A 550 -8.64 -68.42 22.63
N GLY A 551 -9.00 -67.55 23.59
CA GLY A 551 -8.21 -67.26 24.78
C GLY A 551 -7.09 -66.23 24.60
N SER A 552 -6.76 -65.82 23.37
CA SER A 552 -5.75 -64.80 23.10
C SER A 552 -6.08 -63.95 21.87
N ALA A 553 -5.82 -62.64 21.97
CA ALA A 553 -5.94 -61.71 20.85
C ALA A 553 -4.83 -61.87 19.79
N LEU A 554 -3.79 -62.63 20.13
CA LEU A 554 -2.65 -62.98 19.28
C LEU A 554 -2.76 -64.40 18.69
N GLU A 555 -3.83 -65.14 19.00
CA GLU A 555 -4.07 -66.45 18.39
C GLU A 555 -4.18 -66.29 16.86
N PRO A 556 -3.51 -67.13 16.03
CA PRO A 556 -3.49 -66.98 14.56
C PRO A 556 -4.89 -66.82 13.94
N ARG A 557 -5.87 -67.59 14.42
CA ARG A 557 -7.27 -67.53 13.96
C ARG A 557 -7.95 -66.20 14.31
N VAL A 558 -7.61 -65.60 15.45
CA VAL A 558 -8.13 -64.29 15.87
C VAL A 558 -7.45 -63.17 15.07
N VAL A 559 -6.17 -63.32 14.76
CA VAL A 559 -5.42 -62.40 13.90
C VAL A 559 -5.97 -62.42 12.47
N ALA A 560 -6.27 -63.58 11.91
CA ALA A 560 -6.88 -63.71 10.58
C ALA A 560 -8.24 -63.00 10.48
N LEU A 561 -9.11 -63.15 11.48
CA LEU A 561 -10.41 -62.45 11.53
C LEU A 561 -10.25 -60.92 11.64
N ARG A 562 -9.26 -60.44 12.41
CA ARG A 562 -8.94 -59.00 12.50
C ARG A 562 -8.41 -58.45 11.17
N GLY A 563 -7.51 -59.19 10.52
CA GLY A 563 -7.00 -58.84 9.19
C GLY A 563 -8.13 -58.74 8.17
N PHE A 564 -9.10 -59.65 8.20
CA PHE A 564 -10.26 -59.62 7.31
C PHE A 564 -11.14 -58.39 7.57
N ARG A 565 -11.41 -58.07 8.84
CA ARG A 565 -12.13 -56.85 9.23
C ARG A 565 -11.44 -55.60 8.68
N ASP A 566 -10.13 -55.49 8.86
CA ASP A 566 -9.38 -54.29 8.49
C ASP A 566 -9.22 -54.15 6.98
N ALA A 567 -8.99 -55.26 6.26
CA ALA A 567 -8.76 -55.26 4.82
C ALA A 567 -10.04 -55.26 3.97
N TYR A 568 -11.18 -55.73 4.50
CA TYR A 568 -12.41 -55.91 3.71
C TYR A 568 -13.65 -55.24 4.30
N LEU A 569 -13.79 -55.13 5.62
CA LEU A 569 -14.99 -54.53 6.23
C LEU A 569 -14.85 -53.02 6.42
N LEU A 570 -13.77 -52.56 7.07
CA LEU A 570 -13.56 -51.13 7.39
C LEU A 570 -13.45 -50.17 6.18
N PRO A 571 -12.97 -50.59 4.99
CA PRO A 571 -12.97 -49.73 3.82
C PRO A 571 -14.39 -49.37 3.34
N SER A 572 -15.39 -50.23 3.56
CA SER A 572 -16.76 -50.04 3.09
C SER A 572 -17.67 -49.38 4.14
N THR A 573 -18.62 -48.54 3.71
CA THR A 573 -19.56 -47.85 4.61
C THR A 573 -20.50 -48.83 5.32
N SER A 574 -21.00 -49.86 4.62
CA SER A 574 -21.80 -50.94 5.20
C SER A 574 -21.00 -51.80 6.17
N GLY A 575 -19.72 -52.07 5.88
CA GLY A 575 -18.83 -52.80 6.76
C GLY A 575 -18.49 -52.02 8.04
N ARG A 576 -18.30 -50.70 7.98
CA ARG A 576 -18.16 -49.86 9.20
C ARG A 576 -19.41 -49.88 10.07
N ALA A 577 -20.61 -49.85 9.47
CA ALA A 577 -21.86 -49.97 10.22
C ALA A 577 -22.01 -51.36 10.88
N PHE A 578 -21.66 -52.43 10.16
CA PHE A 578 -21.65 -53.80 10.70
C PHE A 578 -20.65 -53.97 11.85
N VAL A 579 -19.42 -53.47 11.69
CA VAL A 579 -18.38 -53.49 12.72
C VAL A 579 -18.78 -52.65 13.94
N GLY A 580 -19.45 -51.51 13.72
CA GLY A 580 -20.03 -50.70 14.79
C GLY A 580 -21.09 -51.45 15.60
N LEU A 581 -22.02 -52.14 14.92
CA LEU A 581 -23.02 -52.98 15.58
C LEU A 581 -22.40 -54.15 16.35
N TYR A 582 -21.39 -54.80 15.75
CA TYR A 582 -20.61 -55.83 16.43
C TYR A 582 -19.98 -55.30 17.72
N TYR A 583 -19.36 -54.12 17.69
CA TYR A 583 -18.73 -53.54 18.87
C TYR A 583 -19.72 -53.08 19.94
N ALA A 584 -20.93 -52.70 19.55
CA ALA A 584 -21.99 -52.35 20.49
C ALA A 584 -22.57 -53.59 21.21
N LEU A 585 -22.61 -54.76 20.56
CA LEU A 585 -23.29 -55.96 21.07
C LEU A 585 -22.35 -57.04 21.63
N SER A 586 -21.10 -57.10 21.14
CA SER A 586 -20.17 -58.19 21.44
C SER A 586 -19.54 -58.21 22.83
N PRO A 587 -19.32 -57.09 23.56
CA PRO A 587 -18.63 -57.13 24.85
C PRO A 587 -19.34 -58.01 25.89
N SER A 588 -20.63 -57.78 26.13
CA SER A 588 -21.41 -58.58 27.10
C SER A 588 -21.57 -60.05 26.69
N LEU A 589 -21.58 -60.33 25.38
CA LEU A 589 -21.65 -61.70 24.87
C LEU A 589 -20.29 -62.42 25.01
N ALA A 590 -19.19 -61.70 24.85
CA ALA A 590 -17.84 -62.21 25.02
C ALA A 590 -17.56 -62.59 26.49
N ASP A 591 -18.07 -61.82 27.45
CA ASP A 591 -17.96 -62.15 28.88
C ASP A 591 -18.70 -63.45 29.23
N LEU A 592 -19.90 -63.67 28.67
CA LEU A 592 -20.66 -64.91 28.84
C LEU A 592 -19.95 -66.13 28.22
N ILE A 593 -19.36 -65.96 27.04
CA ILE A 593 -18.60 -67.03 26.36
C ILE A 593 -17.30 -67.33 27.12
N ALA A 594 -16.62 -66.32 27.65
CA ALA A 594 -15.36 -66.52 28.39
C ALA A 594 -15.54 -67.27 29.72
N ALA A 595 -16.74 -67.21 30.31
CA ALA A 595 -17.06 -67.82 31.59
C ALA A 595 -17.45 -69.32 31.52
N ASP A 596 -17.74 -69.86 30.33
CA ASP A 596 -18.23 -71.24 30.16
C ASP A 596 -17.45 -72.01 29.07
N GLU A 597 -16.80 -73.11 29.44
CA GLU A 597 -15.94 -73.88 28.52
C GLU A 597 -16.73 -74.59 27.40
N SER A 598 -18.00 -74.93 27.62
CA SER A 598 -18.87 -75.51 26.60
C SER A 598 -19.26 -74.46 25.56
N LEU A 599 -19.54 -73.22 25.99
CA LEU A 599 -19.78 -72.09 25.10
C LEU A 599 -18.51 -71.70 24.32
N ARG A 600 -17.33 -71.75 24.96
CA ARG A 600 -16.05 -71.58 24.24
C ARG A 600 -15.86 -72.63 23.17
N ALA A 601 -16.07 -73.92 23.50
CA ALA A 601 -15.91 -75.01 22.55
C ALA A 601 -16.87 -74.89 21.34
N GLY A 602 -18.15 -74.57 21.60
CA GLY A 602 -19.14 -74.33 20.55
C GLY A 602 -18.80 -73.11 19.68
N THR A 603 -18.36 -72.02 20.31
CA THR A 603 -17.97 -70.79 19.59
C THR A 603 -16.71 -71.02 18.76
N ARG A 604 -15.71 -71.76 19.27
CA ARG A 604 -14.53 -72.17 18.50
C ARG A 604 -14.93 -73.00 17.28
N ALA A 605 -15.79 -74.00 17.44
CA ALA A 605 -16.26 -74.82 16.33
C ALA A 605 -16.96 -73.98 15.24
N MET A 606 -17.75 -72.97 15.64
CA MET A 606 -18.44 -72.08 14.70
C MET A 606 -17.48 -71.09 14.00
N LEU A 607 -16.51 -70.53 14.72
CA LEU A 607 -15.60 -69.53 14.18
C LEU A 607 -14.42 -70.11 13.40
N THR A 608 -14.05 -71.38 13.64
CA THR A 608 -12.91 -72.05 13.00
C THR A 608 -12.98 -72.02 11.46
N PRO A 609 -14.11 -72.40 10.80
CA PRO A 609 -14.22 -72.33 9.34
C PRO A 609 -14.13 -70.89 8.79
N LEU A 610 -14.67 -69.91 9.53
CA LEU A 610 -14.63 -68.50 9.15
C LEU A 610 -13.23 -67.91 9.29
N ALA A 611 -12.50 -68.29 10.32
CA ALA A 611 -11.12 -67.89 10.54
C ALA A 611 -10.18 -68.48 9.48
N ASP A 612 -10.35 -69.77 9.14
CA ASP A 612 -9.56 -70.43 8.09
C ASP A 612 -9.85 -69.85 6.70
N ALA A 613 -11.12 -69.55 6.39
CA ALA A 613 -11.48 -68.86 5.15
C ALA A 613 -10.91 -67.43 5.09
N SER A 614 -10.90 -66.72 6.23
CA SER A 614 -10.32 -65.38 6.34
C SER A 614 -8.81 -65.41 6.13
N ASP A 615 -8.12 -66.39 6.71
CA ASP A 615 -6.69 -66.59 6.57
C ASP A 615 -6.32 -66.94 5.12
N ALA A 616 -7.09 -67.83 4.48
CA ALA A 616 -6.93 -68.16 3.06
C ALA A 616 -7.18 -66.95 2.13
N LEU A 617 -8.16 -66.10 2.44
CA LEU A 617 -8.43 -64.87 1.66
C LEU A 617 -7.31 -63.83 1.80
N LEU A 618 -6.75 -63.69 3.00
CA LEU A 618 -5.62 -62.79 3.26
C LEU A 618 -4.32 -63.33 2.67
N GLY A 619 -4.11 -64.65 2.73
CA GLY A 619 -2.98 -65.35 2.11
C GLY A 619 -3.05 -65.38 0.59
N ALA A 620 -4.24 -65.54 0.00
CA ALA A 620 -4.44 -65.47 -1.45
C ALA A 620 -4.06 -64.09 -2.02
N LYS A 621 -4.25 -62.99 -1.26
CA LYS A 621 -3.74 -61.66 -1.63
C LYS A 621 -2.21 -61.54 -1.55
N ALA A 622 -1.53 -62.37 -0.76
CA ALA A 622 -0.08 -62.43 -0.72
C ALA A 622 0.51 -63.25 -1.88
N GLU A 623 -0.19 -64.28 -2.34
CA GLU A 623 0.25 -65.12 -3.47
C GLU A 623 -0.20 -64.61 -4.86
N THR A 624 -1.23 -63.75 -4.97
CA THR A 624 -1.65 -63.14 -6.26
C THR A 624 -0.87 -61.90 -6.71
N VAL A 625 0.32 -61.65 -6.15
CA VAL A 625 1.39 -60.91 -6.85
C VAL A 625 2.15 -61.83 -7.84
N GLY A 626 1.83 -63.13 -7.87
CA GLY A 626 2.17 -64.06 -8.95
C GLY A 626 0.93 -64.77 -9.51
N MET A 627 0.50 -64.36 -10.71
CA MET A 627 -0.49 -65.00 -11.59
C MET A 627 -2.00 -64.91 -11.28
N LEU A 628 -2.70 -64.28 -12.22
CA LEU A 628 -4.16 -64.20 -12.35
C LEU A 628 -4.80 -65.56 -12.63
N GLY A 629 -5.92 -65.83 -11.93
CA GLY A 629 -6.98 -66.68 -12.44
C GLY A 629 -7.77 -67.40 -11.34
N TRP A 630 -8.98 -66.92 -11.05
CA TRP A 630 -10.26 -67.65 -11.27
C TRP A 630 -11.38 -67.17 -10.33
N LEU A 631 -12.48 -66.77 -10.98
CA LEU A 631 -13.83 -66.59 -10.43
C LEU A 631 -14.52 -67.96 -10.32
N GLY A 632 -15.33 -68.16 -9.27
CA GLY A 632 -16.46 -69.10 -9.33
C GLY A 632 -16.58 -70.10 -8.18
N ALA A 633 -17.19 -69.67 -7.06
CA ALA A 633 -18.02 -70.45 -6.12
C ALA A 633 -18.20 -69.57 -4.86
N ALA A 634 -19.37 -69.25 -4.32
CA ALA A 634 -20.66 -69.89 -4.39
C ALA A 634 -21.76 -68.82 -4.26
N ALA A 635 -22.46 -68.56 -5.36
CA ALA A 635 -23.85 -68.18 -5.32
C ALA A 635 -24.64 -69.49 -5.14
N LEU A 636 -25.02 -69.82 -3.90
CA LEU A 636 -26.10 -70.77 -3.56
C LEU A 636 -26.23 -70.86 -2.04
N LEU A 637 -27.09 -69.99 -1.49
CA LEU A 637 -27.78 -69.97 -0.19
C LEU A 637 -27.89 -68.48 0.20
N LEU A 638 -28.98 -67.72 0.07
CA LEU A 638 -30.40 -67.98 -0.07
C LEU A 638 -31.05 -66.69 -0.61
N CYS A 639 -31.80 -66.79 -1.70
CA CYS A 639 -32.90 -65.88 -2.07
C CYS A 639 -33.85 -66.76 -2.90
N GLY A 640 -35.16 -66.77 -2.70
CA GLY A 640 -36.04 -66.05 -1.81
C GLY A 640 -37.43 -66.52 -2.16
N ILE A 641 -38.24 -66.86 -1.16
CA ILE A 641 -39.68 -66.99 -1.32
C ILE A 641 -40.24 -65.57 -1.36
N ARG A 642 -40.97 -65.22 -2.43
CA ARG A 642 -42.14 -64.34 -2.32
C ARG A 642 -43.19 -64.70 -3.38
N ARG A 643 -44.43 -64.76 -2.89
CA ARG A 643 -45.71 -65.09 -3.56
C ARG A 643 -46.09 -64.06 -4.62
N ASP A 644 -46.84 -64.50 -5.63
CA ASP A 644 -48.13 -63.90 -6.02
C ASP A 644 -48.95 -64.84 -6.92
N ASP A 645 -50.21 -64.48 -7.11
CA ASP A 645 -51.40 -65.32 -7.19
C ASP A 645 -51.72 -66.10 -8.49
N ARG A 646 -52.50 -67.19 -8.26
CA ARG A 646 -53.45 -68.05 -9.05
C ARG A 646 -53.97 -67.55 -10.44
N PRO A 647 -54.78 -68.33 -11.22
CA PRO A 647 -55.14 -69.77 -11.22
C PRO A 647 -55.01 -70.49 -12.61
N PRO A 648 -55.30 -71.83 -12.71
CA PRO A 648 -55.32 -72.64 -13.97
C PRO A 648 -56.64 -72.42 -14.76
N PRO A 649 -56.96 -72.98 -15.97
CA PRO A 649 -56.49 -74.19 -16.68
C PRO A 649 -56.21 -73.93 -18.20
N ARG A 650 -55.95 -74.83 -19.15
CA ARG A 650 -56.17 -76.26 -19.43
C ARG A 650 -55.01 -76.79 -20.25
#